data_AF-A0A844I9V4-F1
#
_entry.id   AF-A0A844I9V4-F1
#
_cell.length_a   1.000
_cell.length_b   1.000
_cell.length_c   1.000
_cell.angle_alpha   90.00
_cell.angle_beta   90.00
_cell.angle_gamma   90.00
#
_symmetry.space_group_name_H-M   'P 1'
#
loop_
_entity.id
_entity.type
_entity.pdbx_description
1 polymer ?
#
loop_
_entity_poly.entity_id
_entity_poly.type
_entity_poly.pdbx_seq_one_letter_code
_entity_poly.pdbx_strand_id
1 'polypeptide(L)'
;MAKIALLIGVSKYEPGLTPLPAATKDVEAMRQVLENPEIGGFDEVKVLVNPPRQEMEEAIEMLFDDRQKDDLLLLFFSGHGIKDEEGNLYFATHNTRKNLLQSTTVSAKVVHQVMKNSRSKREVVILDCCFSGAFGKELSAKGDGFVDIKNQLGGEGRAVLTSSSSTQYSFELQGADTSTYTRYIVEGLKTGAADRDEDGSISVDELHEYAKSKVQEATPGMKPEIYAVKEGYKIQLAKAPIDDPNLKYRREVEYWVRDGEIDNLGRITLDNQKKRLVLTPDEAATIEADVLKPYQDYKENLQEYQKAFLQTIKGKFRVSDKTRAELKRLQQVLGLRDEDTAKIEDSHKRKLNLGNQFIGILSLGIISFAVAWYIKPDKECLPCKLPPIKITNQFAQVHNVPKGKFKYGGSTSWSFIYPTLESEIKKTHPQFDINIRKEFVKGSGIGIEKLIDGELDFALLSRDVSSLEKDKAGKKYFSLKAIPVVKSGVAVAVNPKLEINSLTKDQVSEIFSGKINNWRQAGNPADIPIKLYERGNNFISMNEFRKSLGIIAFDDKNINYVNTTNEGLQEITKEPGGIFVGPISDIVPQCGVKTLPIINKGKTFYPYQQQNFVSPAECGPGKRNKVNIEAIYSGEYPLPVDFYVVVKENGQEQQQAGEAYANLLQTEQGKNMIRQLQETGGL
;
A
#
# COMPACT_ATOMS: atom_id res chain seq x y z
N MET A 1 -22.71 8.45 -28.67
CA MET A 1 -22.33 7.65 -27.49
C MET A 1 -23.13 8.24 -26.35
N ALA A 2 -24.08 7.50 -25.82
CA ALA A 2 -24.89 7.94 -24.70
C ALA A 2 -24.24 7.55 -23.38
N LYS A 3 -24.42 8.37 -22.35
CA LYS A 3 -24.10 8.08 -20.95
C LYS A 3 -25.40 7.92 -20.18
N ILE A 4 -25.66 6.72 -19.66
CA ILE A 4 -26.94 6.36 -19.05
C ILE A 4 -26.66 5.79 -17.65
N ALA A 5 -27.40 6.27 -16.66
CA ALA A 5 -27.28 5.81 -15.29
C ALA A 5 -28.63 5.37 -14.70
N LEU A 6 -28.59 4.29 -13.93
CA LEU A 6 -29.67 3.88 -13.03
C LEU A 6 -29.15 3.94 -11.59
N LEU A 7 -29.80 4.75 -10.75
CA LEU A 7 -29.45 4.93 -9.36
C LEU A 7 -30.58 4.37 -8.48
N ILE A 8 -30.25 3.38 -7.67
CA ILE A 8 -31.21 2.63 -6.85
C ILE A 8 -30.85 2.82 -5.38
N GLY A 9 -31.77 3.36 -4.60
CA GLY A 9 -31.58 3.62 -3.18
C GLY A 9 -32.68 2.99 -2.35
N VAL A 10 -32.34 2.04 -1.48
CA VAL A 10 -33.33 1.36 -0.61
C VAL A 10 -33.04 1.73 0.84
N SER A 11 -33.88 2.63 1.37
CA SER A 11 -33.77 3.19 2.72
C SER A 11 -34.79 2.63 3.71
N LYS A 12 -35.89 2.05 3.23
CA LYS A 12 -36.96 1.46 4.03
C LYS A 12 -37.09 -0.01 3.71
N TYR A 13 -37.31 -0.82 4.73
CA TYR A 13 -37.45 -2.26 4.60
C TYR A 13 -38.59 -2.79 5.47
N GLU A 14 -39.16 -3.91 5.06
CA GLU A 14 -40.02 -4.75 5.90
C GLU A 14 -39.30 -5.21 7.19
N PRO A 15 -40.05 -5.62 8.24
CA PRO A 15 -39.47 -6.11 9.48
C PRO A 15 -38.44 -7.23 9.26
N GLY A 16 -37.26 -7.06 9.86
CA GLY A 16 -36.15 -8.02 9.76
C GLY A 16 -34.90 -7.46 9.09
N LEU A 17 -35.01 -6.31 8.40
CA LEU A 17 -33.88 -5.52 7.90
C LEU A 17 -33.92 -4.12 8.51
N THR A 18 -32.75 -3.60 8.89
CA THR A 18 -32.63 -2.26 9.45
C THR A 18 -32.82 -1.20 8.35
N PRO A 19 -33.63 -0.14 8.56
CA PRO A 19 -33.69 1.01 7.65
C PRO A 19 -32.31 1.63 7.39
N LEU A 20 -32.09 2.16 6.18
CA LEU A 20 -30.86 2.83 5.77
C LEU A 20 -31.17 4.24 5.22
N PRO A 21 -31.49 5.23 6.08
CA PRO A 21 -31.91 6.56 5.62
C PRO A 21 -30.92 7.26 4.66
N ALA A 22 -29.62 6.97 4.81
CA ALA A 22 -28.56 7.50 3.94
C ALA A 22 -28.75 7.10 2.46
N ALA A 23 -29.32 5.93 2.17
CA ALA A 23 -29.43 5.42 0.80
C ALA A 23 -30.22 6.34 -0.16
N THR A 24 -31.21 7.07 0.36
CA THR A 24 -31.96 8.06 -0.45
C THR A 24 -31.12 9.30 -0.72
N LYS A 25 -30.30 9.72 0.25
CA LYS A 25 -29.41 10.87 0.08
C LYS A 25 -28.20 10.54 -0.80
N ASP A 26 -27.68 9.31 -0.72
CA ASP A 26 -26.61 8.79 -1.58
C ASP A 26 -26.98 8.89 -3.05
N VAL A 27 -28.20 8.43 -3.39
CA VAL A 27 -28.70 8.49 -4.77
C VAL A 27 -28.87 9.94 -5.25
N GLU A 28 -29.36 10.84 -4.40
CA GLU A 28 -29.50 12.25 -4.77
C GLU A 28 -28.13 12.92 -4.98
N ALA A 29 -27.15 12.64 -4.12
CA ALA A 29 -25.80 13.17 -4.25
C ALA A 29 -25.11 12.66 -5.52
N MET A 30 -25.28 11.38 -5.85
CA MET A 30 -24.81 10.79 -7.11
C MET A 30 -25.51 11.41 -8.32
N ARG A 31 -26.83 11.59 -8.27
CA ARG A 31 -27.61 12.22 -9.35
C ARG A 31 -27.06 13.59 -9.69
N GLN A 32 -26.77 14.42 -8.69
CA GLN A 32 -26.25 15.78 -8.88
C GLN A 32 -24.92 15.82 -9.64
N VAL A 33 -23.98 14.93 -9.35
CA VAL A 33 -22.67 14.90 -10.04
C VAL A 33 -22.75 14.26 -11.42
N LEU A 34 -23.64 13.29 -11.62
CA LEU A 34 -23.81 12.61 -12.91
C LEU A 34 -24.57 13.47 -13.93
N GLU A 35 -25.63 14.16 -13.52
CA GLU A 35 -26.41 15.07 -14.39
C GLU A 35 -25.64 16.35 -14.76
N ASN A 36 -24.67 16.77 -13.93
CA ASN A 36 -23.95 18.01 -14.18
C ASN A 36 -23.11 17.91 -15.48
N PRO A 37 -23.34 18.78 -16.49
CA PRO A 37 -22.65 18.72 -17.79
C PRO A 37 -21.12 18.90 -17.73
N GLU A 38 -20.64 19.63 -16.71
CA GLU A 38 -19.21 19.90 -16.51
C GLU A 38 -18.51 18.79 -15.72
N ILE A 39 -19.26 17.88 -15.09
CA ILE A 39 -18.73 16.76 -14.32
C ILE A 39 -19.02 15.44 -15.06
N GLY A 40 -20.18 14.81 -14.79
CA GLY A 40 -20.54 13.52 -15.36
C GLY A 40 -21.11 13.64 -16.78
N GLY A 41 -21.96 14.63 -17.02
CA GLY A 41 -22.64 14.85 -18.30
C GLY A 41 -23.41 13.63 -18.79
N PHE A 42 -24.15 12.96 -17.91
CA PHE A 42 -25.00 11.82 -18.27
C PHE A 42 -26.26 12.30 -19.00
N ASP A 43 -26.59 11.66 -20.12
CA ASP A 43 -27.75 11.99 -20.95
C ASP A 43 -29.06 11.57 -20.28
N GLU A 44 -29.04 10.46 -19.55
CA GLU A 44 -30.18 9.94 -18.81
C GLU A 44 -29.73 9.44 -17.42
N VAL A 45 -30.40 9.91 -16.36
CA VAL A 45 -30.19 9.45 -15.00
C VAL A 45 -31.54 9.07 -14.39
N LYS A 46 -31.84 7.76 -14.36
CA LYS A 46 -33.07 7.24 -13.75
C LYS A 46 -32.84 6.94 -12.28
N VAL A 47 -33.73 7.42 -11.42
CA VAL A 47 -33.68 7.19 -9.97
C VAL A 47 -34.83 6.32 -9.51
N LEU A 48 -34.52 5.27 -8.75
CA LEU A 48 -35.51 4.45 -8.04
C LEU A 48 -35.24 4.48 -6.53
N VAL A 49 -36.24 4.95 -5.76
CA VAL A 49 -36.16 4.99 -4.30
C VAL A 49 -37.14 3.99 -3.72
N ASN A 50 -36.63 3.02 -2.95
CA ASN A 50 -37.39 1.93 -2.36
C ASN A 50 -38.26 1.13 -3.37
N PRO A 51 -37.76 0.75 -4.56
CA PRO A 51 -38.57 -0.02 -5.51
C PRO A 51 -38.87 -1.44 -4.98
N PRO A 52 -40.00 -2.06 -5.37
CA PRO A 52 -40.21 -3.50 -5.23
C PRO A 52 -39.30 -4.26 -6.19
N ARG A 53 -39.18 -5.58 -5.99
CA ARG A 53 -38.35 -6.45 -6.84
C ARG A 53 -38.60 -6.29 -8.34
N GLN A 54 -39.85 -6.37 -8.78
CA GLN A 54 -40.18 -6.37 -10.21
C GLN A 54 -39.75 -5.08 -10.89
N GLU A 55 -40.08 -3.92 -10.32
CA GLU A 55 -39.69 -2.62 -10.86
C GLU A 55 -38.16 -2.45 -10.90
N MET A 56 -37.46 -2.96 -9.88
CA MET A 56 -36.00 -2.95 -9.83
C MET A 56 -35.39 -3.82 -10.95
N GLU A 57 -35.88 -5.05 -11.15
CA GLU A 57 -35.44 -5.96 -12.21
C GLU A 57 -35.69 -5.36 -13.60
N GLU A 58 -36.90 -4.86 -13.86
CA GLU A 58 -37.27 -4.22 -15.13
C GLU A 58 -36.38 -3.02 -15.45
N ALA A 59 -36.11 -2.15 -14.46
CA ALA A 59 -35.25 -1.00 -14.69
C ALA A 59 -33.79 -1.38 -14.96
N ILE A 60 -33.27 -2.41 -14.27
CA ILE A 60 -31.93 -2.95 -14.54
C ILE A 60 -31.89 -3.54 -15.96
N GLU A 61 -32.91 -4.29 -16.38
CA GLU A 61 -33.00 -4.81 -17.74
C GLU A 61 -32.97 -3.67 -18.77
N MET A 62 -33.82 -2.66 -18.60
CA MET A 62 -33.87 -1.48 -19.48
C MET A 62 -32.55 -0.70 -19.54
N LEU A 63 -31.76 -0.66 -18.47
CA LEU A 63 -30.46 0.02 -18.49
C LEU A 63 -29.52 -0.61 -19.52
N PHE A 64 -29.51 -1.94 -19.61
CA PHE A 64 -28.56 -2.71 -20.42
C PHE A 64 -29.13 -3.18 -21.77
N ASP A 65 -30.44 -3.05 -22.00
CA ASP A 65 -31.10 -3.41 -23.25
C ASP A 65 -30.96 -2.34 -24.35
N ASP A 66 -30.92 -2.77 -25.61
CA ASP A 66 -30.80 -1.95 -26.83
C ASP A 66 -29.69 -0.87 -26.81
N ARG A 67 -28.52 -1.20 -26.26
CA ARG A 67 -27.37 -0.28 -26.17
C ARG A 67 -26.40 -0.41 -27.34
N GLN A 68 -25.64 0.67 -27.59
CA GLN A 68 -24.54 0.67 -28.55
C GLN A 68 -23.21 0.32 -27.85
N LYS A 69 -22.23 -0.11 -28.65
CA LYS A 69 -20.93 -0.61 -28.15
C LYS A 69 -20.20 0.40 -27.26
N ASP A 70 -20.29 1.67 -27.61
CA ASP A 70 -19.52 2.76 -27.01
C ASP A 70 -20.31 3.56 -25.95
N ASP A 71 -21.57 3.19 -25.70
CA ASP A 71 -22.40 3.79 -24.65
C ASP A 71 -21.84 3.45 -23.27
N LEU A 72 -21.84 4.42 -22.35
CA LEU A 72 -21.44 4.23 -20.96
C LEU A 72 -22.68 3.95 -20.11
N LEU A 73 -22.69 2.80 -19.44
CA LEU A 73 -23.81 2.38 -18.59
C LEU A 73 -23.34 2.35 -17.13
N LEU A 74 -24.06 3.04 -16.24
CA LEU A 74 -23.75 3.08 -14.81
C LEU A 74 -24.93 2.56 -13.99
N LEU A 75 -24.70 1.51 -13.20
CA LEU A 75 -25.63 1.04 -12.18
C LEU A 75 -25.07 1.40 -10.80
N PHE A 76 -25.76 2.27 -10.07
CA PHE A 76 -25.45 2.58 -8.68
C PHE A 76 -26.51 1.98 -7.76
N PHE A 77 -26.10 1.23 -6.74
CA PHE A 77 -26.99 0.65 -5.75
C PHE A 77 -26.51 1.01 -4.33
N SER A 78 -27.36 1.68 -3.56
CA SER A 78 -27.17 1.91 -2.12
C SER A 78 -28.29 1.22 -1.33
N GLY A 79 -27.91 0.30 -0.43
CA GLY A 79 -28.87 -0.54 0.30
C GLY A 79 -28.25 -1.77 0.95
N HIS A 80 -29.07 -2.77 1.30
CA HIS A 80 -28.59 -4.06 1.84
C HIS A 80 -28.21 -5.05 0.74
N GLY A 81 -27.01 -5.63 0.84
CA GLY A 81 -26.58 -6.80 0.08
C GLY A 81 -26.77 -8.07 0.92
N ILE A 82 -27.50 -9.05 0.40
CA ILE A 82 -27.81 -10.30 1.11
C ILE A 82 -27.09 -11.46 0.43
N LYS A 83 -26.52 -12.34 1.23
CA LYS A 83 -25.95 -13.61 0.78
C LYS A 83 -26.80 -14.77 1.24
N ASP A 84 -26.98 -15.76 0.37
CA ASP A 84 -27.48 -17.07 0.79
C ASP A 84 -26.33 -17.99 1.27
N GLU A 85 -26.67 -19.20 1.71
CA GLU A 85 -25.72 -20.20 2.21
C GLU A 85 -24.73 -20.68 1.14
N GLU A 86 -25.07 -20.51 -0.13
CA GLU A 86 -24.25 -20.88 -1.28
C GLU A 86 -23.31 -19.75 -1.71
N GLY A 87 -23.38 -18.60 -1.05
CA GLY A 87 -22.58 -17.41 -1.37
C GLY A 87 -23.11 -16.61 -2.56
N ASN A 88 -24.34 -16.85 -3.03
CA ASN A 88 -24.95 -16.04 -4.07
C ASN A 88 -25.38 -14.68 -3.50
N LEU A 89 -25.09 -13.61 -4.24
CA LEU A 89 -25.44 -12.24 -3.87
C LEU A 89 -26.82 -11.85 -4.38
N TYR A 90 -27.56 -11.13 -3.52
CA TYR A 90 -28.84 -10.52 -3.83
C TYR A 90 -28.89 -9.07 -3.34
N PHE A 91 -29.51 -8.19 -4.13
CA PHE A 91 -29.83 -6.82 -3.76
C PHE A 91 -31.18 -6.79 -3.07
N ALA A 92 -31.22 -6.31 -1.83
CA ALA A 92 -32.44 -6.18 -1.07
C ALA A 92 -33.31 -5.05 -1.63
N THR A 93 -34.60 -5.32 -1.71
CA THR A 93 -35.69 -4.40 -2.04
C THR A 93 -36.39 -3.97 -0.76
N HIS A 94 -37.29 -2.98 -0.83
CA HIS A 94 -38.03 -2.54 0.35
C HIS A 94 -38.94 -3.65 0.92
N ASN A 95 -39.40 -4.59 0.10
CA ASN A 95 -40.29 -5.68 0.50
C ASN A 95 -39.57 -7.02 0.73
N THR A 96 -38.25 -6.99 0.93
CA THR A 96 -37.43 -8.18 1.17
C THR A 96 -37.85 -8.93 2.43
N ARG A 97 -38.02 -10.26 2.32
CA ARG A 97 -38.35 -11.13 3.45
C ARG A 97 -37.31 -12.24 3.61
N LYS A 98 -36.83 -12.45 4.84
CA LYS A 98 -35.76 -13.40 5.19
C LYS A 98 -35.97 -14.81 4.61
N ASN A 99 -37.20 -15.33 4.69
CA ASN A 99 -37.51 -16.70 4.28
C ASN A 99 -37.85 -16.83 2.79
N LEU A 100 -37.85 -15.72 2.03
CA LEU A 100 -38.32 -15.65 0.65
C LEU A 100 -37.37 -14.83 -0.24
N LEU A 101 -36.06 -14.95 -0.01
CA LEU A 101 -35.04 -14.16 -0.71
C LEU A 101 -35.22 -14.23 -2.23
N GLN A 102 -35.28 -15.43 -2.81
CA GLN A 102 -35.45 -15.63 -4.26
C GLN A 102 -36.62 -14.87 -4.89
N SER A 103 -37.72 -14.66 -4.14
CA SER A 103 -38.93 -14.02 -4.66
C SER A 103 -39.03 -12.54 -4.33
N THR A 104 -38.24 -12.05 -3.38
CA THR A 104 -38.34 -10.69 -2.83
C THR A 104 -37.07 -9.84 -3.03
N THR A 105 -35.95 -10.43 -3.46
CA THR A 105 -34.71 -9.73 -3.78
C THR A 105 -34.36 -9.83 -5.27
N VAL A 106 -33.44 -9.00 -5.75
CA VAL A 106 -32.88 -9.11 -7.10
C VAL A 106 -31.55 -9.85 -7.06
N SER A 107 -31.42 -10.95 -7.79
CA SER A 107 -30.18 -11.73 -7.79
C SER A 107 -29.09 -11.05 -8.62
N ALA A 108 -27.85 -11.00 -8.11
CA ALA A 108 -26.69 -10.55 -8.87
C ALA A 108 -26.46 -11.38 -10.15
N LYS A 109 -26.88 -12.66 -10.16
CA LYS A 109 -26.84 -13.51 -11.36
C LYS A 109 -27.75 -12.97 -12.48
N VAL A 110 -28.92 -12.45 -12.13
CA VAL A 110 -29.83 -11.83 -13.11
C VAL A 110 -29.16 -10.58 -13.69
N VAL A 111 -28.65 -9.70 -12.82
CA VAL A 111 -27.93 -8.49 -13.25
C VAL A 111 -26.76 -8.83 -14.17
N HIS A 112 -25.95 -9.83 -13.81
CA HIS A 112 -24.86 -10.32 -14.65
C HIS A 112 -25.29 -10.79 -16.02
N GLN A 113 -26.40 -11.53 -16.09
CA GLN A 113 -26.90 -12.06 -17.35
C GLN A 113 -27.38 -10.94 -18.28
N VAL A 114 -28.05 -9.94 -17.73
CA VAL A 114 -28.47 -8.75 -18.49
C VAL A 114 -27.24 -7.98 -18.98
N MET A 115 -26.29 -7.67 -18.09
CA MET A 115 -25.01 -7.04 -18.47
C MET A 115 -24.28 -7.85 -19.56
N LYS A 116 -24.30 -9.19 -19.49
CA LYS A 116 -23.64 -10.07 -20.48
C LYS A 116 -24.25 -9.98 -21.87
N ASN A 117 -25.55 -9.73 -21.93
CA ASN A 117 -26.28 -9.61 -23.18
C ASN A 117 -26.22 -8.20 -23.77
N SER A 118 -25.82 -7.19 -22.96
CA SER A 118 -25.58 -5.83 -23.44
C SER A 118 -24.46 -5.78 -24.50
N ARG A 119 -24.71 -4.99 -25.54
CA ARG A 119 -23.73 -4.71 -26.59
C ARG A 119 -22.65 -3.73 -26.13
N SER A 120 -22.95 -2.89 -25.13
CA SER A 120 -21.95 -2.00 -24.55
C SER A 120 -20.79 -2.80 -23.95
N LYS A 121 -19.60 -2.19 -24.01
CA LYS A 121 -18.38 -2.68 -23.34
C LYS A 121 -17.81 -1.63 -22.38
N ARG A 122 -18.67 -0.73 -21.89
CA ARG A 122 -18.35 0.32 -20.92
C ARG A 122 -19.42 0.32 -19.83
N GLU A 123 -19.35 -0.67 -18.95
CA GLU A 123 -20.36 -0.90 -17.91
C GLU A 123 -19.73 -0.72 -16.53
N VAL A 124 -20.29 0.16 -15.72
CA VAL A 124 -19.79 0.46 -14.38
C VAL A 124 -20.88 0.14 -13.36
N VAL A 125 -20.56 -0.67 -12.36
CA VAL A 125 -21.47 -1.00 -11.27
C VAL A 125 -20.84 -0.51 -9.97
N ILE A 126 -21.52 0.36 -9.23
CA ILE A 126 -21.06 0.87 -7.94
C ILE A 126 -22.03 0.36 -6.87
N LEU A 127 -21.52 -0.48 -5.98
CA LEU A 127 -22.27 -1.13 -4.91
C LEU A 127 -21.90 -0.52 -3.56
N ASP A 128 -22.75 0.36 -3.07
CA ASP A 128 -22.68 0.89 -1.72
C ASP A 128 -23.58 0.07 -0.78
N CYS A 129 -23.18 -1.19 -0.57
CA CYS A 129 -23.94 -2.13 0.25
C CYS A 129 -23.01 -3.06 1.05
N CYS A 130 -23.37 -3.36 2.30
CA CYS A 130 -22.67 -4.37 3.09
C CYS A 130 -22.99 -5.77 2.52
N PHE A 131 -21.98 -6.62 2.37
CA PHE A 131 -22.13 -8.03 2.00
C PHE A 131 -22.11 -8.95 3.23
N SER A 132 -22.45 -8.47 4.41
CA SER A 132 -22.59 -9.31 5.61
C SER A 132 -24.04 -9.74 5.70
N GLY A 133 -24.33 -11.05 5.74
CA GLY A 133 -25.70 -11.60 5.77
C GLY A 133 -26.63 -10.76 6.64
N ALA A 134 -27.60 -10.10 6.00
CA ALA A 134 -28.36 -9.00 6.59
C ALA A 134 -29.35 -9.42 7.71
N PHE A 135 -29.23 -10.65 8.20
CA PHE A 135 -30.06 -11.22 9.25
C PHE A 135 -29.14 -11.66 10.39
N GLY A 136 -29.27 -11.00 11.55
CA GLY A 136 -28.31 -11.10 12.65
C GLY A 136 -27.90 -12.54 13.04
N LYS A 137 -26.61 -12.67 13.38
CA LYS A 137 -25.83 -13.67 14.15
C LYS A 137 -26.20 -15.16 14.25
N GLU A 138 -27.33 -15.65 13.77
CA GLU A 138 -27.66 -17.09 13.83
C GLU A 138 -27.13 -17.91 12.65
N LEU A 139 -26.60 -17.26 11.62
CA LEU A 139 -25.99 -17.93 10.45
C LEU A 139 -24.46 -17.75 10.35
N SER A 140 -23.83 -17.03 11.27
CA SER A 140 -22.37 -16.78 11.25
C SER A 140 -21.52 -17.96 11.74
N ALA A 141 -22.12 -19.13 11.99
CA ALA A 141 -21.40 -20.29 12.51
C ALA A 141 -20.70 -21.16 11.45
N LYS A 142 -20.82 -20.85 10.16
CA LYS A 142 -20.11 -21.56 9.08
C LYS A 142 -19.73 -20.61 7.94
N GLY A 143 -18.45 -20.20 7.95
CA GLY A 143 -17.75 -19.67 6.78
C GLY A 143 -17.90 -18.17 6.54
N ASP A 144 -16.81 -17.42 6.77
CA ASP A 144 -16.53 -16.14 6.10
C ASP A 144 -16.28 -16.39 4.59
N GLY A 145 -17.30 -16.90 3.89
CA GLY A 145 -17.25 -17.14 2.46
C GLY A 145 -17.00 -15.83 1.71
N PHE A 146 -15.85 -15.72 1.06
CA PHE A 146 -15.54 -14.68 0.10
C PHE A 146 -16.67 -14.64 -0.94
N VAL A 147 -17.33 -13.49 -1.13
CA VAL A 147 -18.23 -13.39 -2.30
C VAL A 147 -17.39 -13.14 -3.52
N ASP A 148 -17.54 -14.03 -4.47
CA ASP A 148 -16.89 -13.97 -5.75
C ASP A 148 -17.59 -12.93 -6.64
N ILE A 149 -17.45 -11.65 -6.27
CA ILE A 149 -17.98 -10.51 -7.04
C ILE A 149 -17.44 -10.57 -8.48
N LYS A 150 -16.18 -11.01 -8.63
CA LYS A 150 -15.54 -11.17 -9.95
C LYS A 150 -16.31 -12.15 -10.84
N ASN A 151 -16.69 -13.32 -10.34
CA ASN A 151 -17.47 -14.28 -11.13
C ASN A 151 -18.96 -13.92 -11.21
N GLN A 152 -19.51 -13.23 -10.21
CA GLN A 152 -20.93 -12.90 -10.17
C GLN A 152 -21.29 -11.62 -10.93
N LEU A 153 -20.39 -10.65 -11.11
CA LEU A 153 -20.68 -9.37 -11.80
C LEU A 153 -19.58 -8.93 -12.78
N GLY A 154 -18.37 -9.50 -12.68
CA GLY A 154 -17.27 -9.15 -13.58
C GLY A 154 -17.49 -9.55 -15.04
N GLY A 155 -16.66 -8.99 -15.91
CA GLY A 155 -16.69 -9.24 -17.35
C GLY A 155 -15.78 -8.28 -18.12
N GLU A 156 -15.48 -8.59 -19.37
CA GLU A 156 -14.73 -7.69 -20.26
C GLU A 156 -15.53 -6.42 -20.55
N GLY A 157 -14.88 -5.26 -20.44
CA GLY A 157 -15.54 -3.97 -20.60
C GLY A 157 -16.35 -3.53 -19.37
N ARG A 158 -16.08 -4.13 -18.21
CA ARG A 158 -16.79 -3.84 -16.96
C ARG A 158 -15.86 -3.44 -15.83
N ALA A 159 -16.39 -2.59 -14.96
CA ALA A 159 -15.82 -2.32 -13.66
C ALA A 159 -16.90 -2.38 -12.57
N VAL A 160 -16.62 -3.14 -11.51
CA VAL A 160 -17.49 -3.24 -10.33
C VAL A 160 -16.75 -2.68 -9.13
N LEU A 161 -17.30 -1.64 -8.52
CA LEU A 161 -16.78 -1.00 -7.32
C LEU A 161 -17.67 -1.37 -6.15
N THR A 162 -17.06 -1.61 -5.00
CA THR A 162 -17.77 -2.03 -3.79
C THR A 162 -17.24 -1.28 -2.57
N SER A 163 -18.12 -0.90 -1.64
CA SER A 163 -17.72 -0.22 -0.39
C SER A 163 -17.04 -1.16 0.63
N SER A 164 -17.26 -2.48 0.48
CA SER A 164 -16.93 -3.61 1.38
C SER A 164 -16.66 -3.23 2.85
N SER A 165 -17.71 -3.31 3.68
CA SER A 165 -17.58 -3.37 5.14
C SER A 165 -17.61 -4.82 5.64
N SER A 166 -17.09 -5.04 6.86
CA SER A 166 -17.15 -6.31 7.59
C SER A 166 -18.46 -6.52 8.37
N THR A 167 -19.38 -5.54 8.45
CA THR A 167 -20.69 -5.72 9.12
C THR A 167 -21.71 -4.61 8.81
N GLN A 168 -22.98 -5.02 8.72
CA GLN A 168 -24.29 -4.33 8.60
C GLN A 168 -24.50 -2.87 9.07
N TYR A 169 -23.59 -2.23 9.81
CA TYR A 169 -23.92 -1.04 10.61
C TYR A 169 -23.07 0.21 10.34
N SER A 170 -22.15 0.19 9.37
CA SER A 170 -21.36 1.37 8.96
C SER A 170 -22.19 2.48 8.29
N PHE A 171 -23.52 2.42 8.37
CA PHE A 171 -24.47 3.34 7.76
C PHE A 171 -25.14 4.30 8.74
N GLU A 172 -24.82 4.22 10.04
CA GLU A 172 -25.48 5.01 11.09
C GLU A 172 -24.50 5.92 11.84
N LEU A 173 -24.04 6.99 11.18
CA LEU A 173 -23.83 8.24 11.89
C LEU A 173 -25.15 9.01 11.81
N GLN A 174 -25.90 9.05 12.91
CA GLN A 174 -27.07 9.93 13.03
C GLN A 174 -26.63 11.37 12.75
N GLY A 175 -26.98 11.89 11.58
CA GLY A 175 -26.63 13.26 11.15
C GLY A 175 -25.75 13.34 9.90
N ALA A 176 -25.20 12.24 9.39
CA ALA A 176 -24.47 12.25 8.12
C ALA A 176 -25.43 12.43 6.92
N ASP A 177 -24.99 13.20 5.92
CA ASP A 177 -25.77 13.43 4.70
C ASP A 177 -25.64 12.32 3.67
N THR A 178 -24.59 11.51 3.68
CA THR A 178 -24.43 10.35 2.79
C THR A 178 -23.66 9.26 3.53
N SER A 179 -23.64 8.04 2.99
CA SER A 179 -22.70 7.01 3.43
C SER A 179 -21.26 7.49 3.23
N THR A 180 -20.32 6.93 4.01
CA THR A 180 -18.90 7.27 3.90
C THR A 180 -18.34 6.98 2.49
N TYR A 181 -18.76 5.88 1.86
CA TYR A 181 -18.26 5.53 0.53
C TYR A 181 -18.80 6.45 -0.55
N THR A 182 -20.12 6.66 -0.56
CA THR A 182 -20.76 7.56 -1.54
C THR A 182 -20.29 8.99 -1.37
N ARG A 183 -20.06 9.45 -0.13
CA ARG A 183 -19.48 10.76 0.15
C ARG A 183 -18.21 11.02 -0.64
N TYR A 184 -17.24 10.11 -0.55
CA TYR A 184 -15.94 10.30 -1.19
C TYR A 184 -15.94 10.00 -2.69
N ILE A 185 -16.88 9.17 -3.19
CA ILE A 185 -17.14 9.09 -4.64
C ILE A 185 -17.64 10.44 -5.16
N VAL A 186 -18.67 10.99 -4.53
CA VAL A 186 -19.28 12.27 -4.94
C VAL A 186 -18.27 13.40 -4.81
N GLU A 187 -17.51 13.44 -3.73
CA GLU A 187 -16.45 14.44 -3.53
C GLU A 187 -15.37 14.36 -4.62
N GLY A 188 -14.89 13.16 -4.94
CA GLY A 188 -13.87 12.94 -5.96
C GLY A 188 -14.33 13.39 -7.35
N LEU A 189 -15.59 13.09 -7.69
CA LEU A 189 -16.22 13.53 -8.94
C LEU A 189 -16.44 15.05 -8.95
N LYS A 190 -17.03 15.60 -7.89
CA LYS A 190 -17.43 17.01 -7.82
C LYS A 190 -16.26 17.97 -7.85
N THR A 191 -15.17 17.61 -7.17
CA THR A 191 -13.99 18.48 -7.02
C THR A 191 -12.95 18.25 -8.11
N GLY A 192 -13.00 17.13 -8.83
CA GLY A 192 -11.91 16.71 -9.70
C GLY A 192 -10.73 16.08 -8.96
N ALA A 193 -10.76 15.96 -7.63
CA ALA A 193 -9.65 15.41 -6.85
C ALA A 193 -9.37 13.93 -7.13
N ALA A 194 -10.34 13.23 -7.72
CA ALA A 194 -10.16 11.86 -8.17
C ALA A 194 -9.32 11.74 -9.45
N ASP A 195 -9.08 12.80 -10.22
CA ASP A 195 -8.13 12.79 -11.34
C ASP A 195 -6.71 12.83 -10.76
N ARG A 196 -6.01 11.70 -10.80
CA ARG A 196 -4.71 11.51 -10.13
C ARG A 196 -3.54 11.63 -11.09
N ASP A 197 -3.74 11.38 -12.38
CA ASP A 197 -2.72 11.57 -13.41
C ASP A 197 -2.78 12.94 -14.09
N GLU A 198 -3.75 13.77 -13.70
CA GLU A 198 -3.96 15.16 -14.14
C GLU A 198 -4.26 15.27 -15.64
N ASP A 199 -4.91 14.25 -16.22
CA ASP A 199 -5.29 14.23 -17.63
C ASP A 199 -6.62 14.93 -17.93
N GLY A 200 -7.34 15.37 -16.89
CA GLY A 200 -8.62 16.09 -17.01
C GLY A 200 -9.83 15.20 -17.15
N SER A 201 -9.66 13.90 -17.00
CA SER A 201 -10.70 12.90 -16.97
C SER A 201 -10.57 12.06 -15.71
N ILE A 202 -11.71 11.69 -15.12
CA ILE A 202 -11.75 10.78 -13.97
C ILE A 202 -12.12 9.40 -14.50
N SER A 203 -11.16 8.50 -14.51
CA SER A 203 -11.40 7.08 -14.81
C SER A 203 -11.91 6.31 -13.58
N VAL A 204 -12.53 5.15 -13.83
CA VAL A 204 -13.09 4.31 -12.76
C VAL A 204 -12.02 3.90 -11.73
N ASP A 205 -10.81 3.55 -12.16
CA ASP A 205 -9.74 3.16 -11.25
C ASP A 205 -9.27 4.32 -10.37
N GLU A 206 -9.17 5.53 -10.93
CA GLU A 206 -8.76 6.69 -10.14
C GLU A 206 -9.85 7.12 -9.13
N LEU A 207 -11.12 7.11 -9.55
CA LEU A 207 -12.25 7.34 -8.65
C LEU A 207 -12.25 6.32 -7.50
N HIS A 208 -12.01 5.05 -7.80
CA HIS A 208 -11.93 4.01 -6.79
C HIS A 208 -10.78 4.26 -5.82
N GLU A 209 -9.56 4.50 -6.32
CA GLU A 209 -8.39 4.69 -5.49
C GLU A 209 -8.49 5.95 -4.62
N TYR A 210 -9.07 7.03 -5.15
CA TYR A 210 -9.38 8.24 -4.37
C TYR A 210 -10.36 7.93 -3.24
N ALA A 211 -11.53 7.37 -3.57
CA ALA A 211 -12.56 7.06 -2.58
C ALA A 211 -12.05 6.07 -1.52
N LYS A 212 -11.26 5.07 -1.94
CA LYS A 212 -10.64 4.09 -1.04
C LYS A 212 -9.68 4.72 -0.05
N SER A 213 -8.81 5.65 -0.49
CA SER A 213 -7.89 6.34 0.42
C SER A 213 -8.66 7.11 1.49
N LYS A 214 -9.63 7.94 1.08
CA LYS A 214 -10.42 8.77 2.00
C LYS A 214 -11.30 7.94 2.93
N VAL A 215 -11.93 6.88 2.44
CA VAL A 215 -12.67 5.93 3.30
C VAL A 215 -11.73 5.29 4.32
N GLN A 216 -10.52 4.89 3.94
CA GLN A 216 -9.57 4.27 4.87
C GLN A 216 -9.00 5.26 5.89
N GLU A 217 -8.92 6.54 5.56
CA GLU A 217 -8.59 7.63 6.49
C GLU A 217 -9.71 7.88 7.50
N ALA A 218 -10.98 7.90 7.05
CA ALA A 218 -12.15 8.17 7.88
C ALA A 218 -12.63 6.96 8.71
N THR A 219 -12.57 5.79 8.10
CA THR A 219 -13.15 4.55 8.62
C THR A 219 -12.23 3.37 8.27
N PRO A 220 -11.09 3.22 8.98
CA PRO A 220 -10.04 2.26 8.62
C PRO A 220 -10.47 0.79 8.60
N GLY A 221 -11.62 0.45 9.18
CA GLY A 221 -12.24 -0.87 9.11
C GLY A 221 -12.96 -1.18 7.79
N MET A 222 -13.30 -0.17 6.99
CA MET A 222 -13.91 -0.35 5.65
C MET A 222 -12.83 -0.59 4.59
N LYS A 223 -13.10 -1.48 3.64
CA LYS A 223 -12.13 -1.91 2.63
C LYS A 223 -12.74 -1.90 1.23
N PRO A 224 -12.97 -0.73 0.62
CA PRO A 224 -13.48 -0.70 -0.73
C PRO A 224 -12.63 -1.54 -1.70
N GLU A 225 -13.28 -2.26 -2.62
CA GLU A 225 -12.62 -3.08 -3.64
C GLU A 225 -13.14 -2.76 -5.05
N ILE A 226 -12.28 -2.94 -6.05
CA ILE A 226 -12.58 -2.82 -7.48
C ILE A 226 -12.33 -4.15 -8.17
N TYR A 227 -13.25 -4.54 -9.04
CA TYR A 227 -13.15 -5.71 -9.90
C TYR A 227 -13.36 -5.28 -11.34
N ALA A 228 -12.29 -5.22 -12.12
CA ALA A 228 -12.36 -4.94 -13.55
C ALA A 228 -11.48 -5.90 -14.35
N VAL A 229 -11.82 -6.06 -15.64
CA VAL A 229 -11.12 -6.94 -16.58
C VAL A 229 -10.70 -6.12 -17.80
N LYS A 230 -9.44 -6.30 -18.25
CA LYS A 230 -8.85 -5.59 -19.41
C LYS A 230 -9.03 -4.07 -19.27
N GLU A 231 -9.69 -3.43 -20.23
CA GLU A 231 -9.89 -1.98 -20.32
C GLU A 231 -10.90 -1.43 -19.31
N GLY A 232 -11.59 -2.29 -18.54
CA GLY A 232 -12.61 -1.87 -17.58
C GLY A 232 -12.10 -0.87 -16.53
N TYR A 233 -10.81 -0.95 -16.15
CA TYR A 233 -10.19 0.02 -15.23
C TYR A 233 -10.24 1.44 -15.80
N LYS A 234 -10.03 1.60 -17.11
CA LYS A 234 -9.86 2.90 -17.79
C LYS A 234 -11.15 3.49 -18.37
N ILE A 235 -12.31 2.98 -17.96
CA ILE A 235 -13.59 3.58 -18.35
C ILE A 235 -13.66 4.99 -17.75
N GLN A 236 -13.79 6.01 -18.59
CA GLN A 236 -13.95 7.39 -18.16
C GLN A 236 -15.38 7.66 -17.68
N LEU A 237 -15.51 8.25 -16.49
CA LEU A 237 -16.80 8.58 -15.88
C LEU A 237 -17.14 10.07 -16.02
N ALA A 238 -16.21 10.94 -15.62
CA ALA A 238 -16.42 12.38 -15.50
C ALA A 238 -15.20 13.18 -15.97
N LYS A 239 -15.39 14.49 -16.16
CA LYS A 239 -14.30 15.44 -16.41
C LYS A 239 -13.78 15.98 -15.08
N ALA A 240 -12.51 16.39 -15.04
CA ALA A 240 -11.90 17.10 -13.93
C ALA A 240 -11.45 18.50 -14.38
N PRO A 241 -11.74 19.56 -13.62
CA PRO A 241 -11.35 20.91 -13.99
C PRO A 241 -9.88 21.16 -13.58
N ILE A 242 -8.93 20.66 -14.38
CA ILE A 242 -7.47 20.70 -14.08
C ILE A 242 -6.98 22.12 -13.76
N ASP A 243 -7.56 23.14 -14.39
CA ASP A 243 -7.17 24.53 -14.21
C ASP A 243 -7.87 25.26 -13.05
N ASP A 244 -8.78 24.59 -12.34
CA ASP A 244 -9.48 25.16 -11.19
C ASP A 244 -8.48 25.48 -10.05
N PRO A 245 -8.38 26.75 -9.62
CA PRO A 245 -7.58 27.15 -8.47
C PRO A 245 -7.92 26.36 -7.19
N ASN A 246 -9.19 25.98 -6.99
CA ASN A 246 -9.62 25.21 -5.83
C ASN A 246 -9.05 23.78 -5.85
N LEU A 247 -9.04 23.12 -7.01
CA LEU A 247 -8.47 21.79 -7.17
C LEU A 247 -6.95 21.81 -6.97
N LYS A 248 -6.26 22.80 -7.56
CA LYS A 248 -4.81 22.99 -7.39
C LYS A 248 -4.44 23.19 -5.91
N TYR A 249 -5.21 24.02 -5.20
CA TYR A 249 -5.00 24.23 -3.77
C TYR A 249 -5.29 22.98 -2.94
N ARG A 250 -6.39 22.28 -3.24
CA ARG A 250 -6.76 21.03 -2.56
C ARG A 250 -5.66 19.98 -2.63
N ARG A 251 -5.07 19.75 -3.81
CA ARG A 251 -3.94 18.81 -3.98
C ARG A 251 -2.73 19.18 -3.13
N GLU A 252 -2.44 20.48 -3.02
CA GLU A 252 -1.37 20.97 -2.15
C GLU A 252 -1.70 20.71 -0.67
N VAL A 253 -2.94 20.94 -0.23
CA VAL A 253 -3.37 20.61 1.15
C VAL A 253 -3.19 19.11 1.41
N GLU A 254 -3.64 18.25 0.51
CA GLU A 254 -3.51 16.79 0.63
C GLU A 254 -2.05 16.34 0.73
N TYR A 255 -1.14 17.01 0.03
CA TYR A 255 0.30 16.74 0.13
C TYR A 255 0.89 17.05 1.51
N TRP A 256 0.43 18.14 2.15
CA TRP A 256 0.96 18.61 3.43
C TRP A 256 0.27 18.01 4.67
N VAL A 257 -0.91 17.43 4.52
CA VAL A 257 -1.60 16.76 5.62
C VAL A 257 -0.91 15.46 6.00
N ARG A 258 -0.55 15.32 7.27
CA ARG A 258 -0.01 14.09 7.86
C ARG A 258 -0.72 13.82 9.18
N ASP A 259 -1.33 12.64 9.31
CA ASP A 259 -2.11 12.25 10.50
C ASP A 259 -3.20 13.27 10.92
N GLY A 260 -3.77 13.98 9.93
CA GLY A 260 -4.79 15.00 10.13
C GLY A 260 -4.27 16.31 10.69
N GLU A 261 -2.97 16.58 10.54
CA GLU A 261 -2.31 17.82 10.93
C GLU A 261 -1.51 18.38 9.75
N ILE A 262 -1.40 19.71 9.70
CA ILE A 262 -0.57 20.44 8.74
C ILE A 262 0.57 21.04 9.55
N ASP A 263 1.80 20.64 9.27
CA ASP A 263 2.97 21.13 9.99
C ASP A 263 3.29 22.61 9.64
N ASN A 264 4.25 23.19 10.35
CA ASN A 264 4.61 24.60 10.16
C ASN A 264 5.07 24.91 8.72
N LEU A 265 5.77 23.98 8.07
CA LEU A 265 6.26 24.18 6.70
C LEU A 265 5.11 24.12 5.71
N GLY A 266 4.19 23.17 5.89
CA GLY A 266 2.96 23.06 5.12
C GLY A 266 2.10 24.30 5.26
N ARG A 267 1.93 24.84 6.48
CA ARG A 267 1.17 26.08 6.71
C ARG A 267 1.74 27.26 5.93
N ILE A 268 3.05 27.48 6.00
CA ILE A 268 3.74 28.54 5.25
C ILE A 268 3.56 28.35 3.74
N THR A 269 3.62 27.10 3.26
CA THR A 269 3.50 26.78 1.84
C THR A 269 2.07 27.02 1.34
N LEU A 270 1.07 26.58 2.10
CA LEU A 270 -0.35 26.78 1.79
C LEU A 270 -0.74 28.27 1.81
N ASP A 271 -0.23 29.06 2.75
CA ASP A 271 -0.48 30.51 2.78
C ASP A 271 0.06 31.22 1.53
N ASN A 272 1.19 30.78 1.01
CA ASN A 272 1.75 31.28 -0.25
C ASN A 272 0.94 30.83 -1.46
N GLN A 273 0.53 29.57 -1.51
CA GLN A 273 -0.27 29.02 -2.60
C GLN A 273 -1.66 29.67 -2.67
N LYS A 274 -2.30 29.89 -1.53
CA LYS A 274 -3.57 30.62 -1.42
C LYS A 274 -3.49 32.01 -2.06
N LYS A 275 -2.41 32.76 -1.81
CA LYS A 275 -2.18 34.08 -2.43
C LYS A 275 -1.95 33.98 -3.93
N ARG A 276 -1.15 32.99 -4.37
CA ARG A 276 -0.82 32.77 -5.78
C ARG A 276 -2.05 32.38 -6.61
N LEU A 277 -2.93 31.56 -6.03
CA LEU A 277 -4.16 31.07 -6.65
C LEU A 277 -5.34 32.05 -6.47
N VAL A 278 -5.13 33.17 -5.77
CA VAL A 278 -6.13 34.22 -5.53
C VAL A 278 -7.40 33.68 -4.86
N LEU A 279 -7.23 32.74 -3.93
CA LEU A 279 -8.34 32.16 -3.17
C LEU A 279 -8.75 33.06 -2.00
N THR A 280 -10.05 33.18 -1.79
CA THR A 280 -10.59 33.85 -0.60
C THR A 280 -10.25 33.06 0.66
N PRO A 281 -10.25 33.71 1.84
CA PRO A 281 -10.06 33.00 3.10
C PRO A 281 -11.06 31.88 3.35
N ASP A 282 -12.31 32.07 2.95
CA ASP A 282 -13.38 31.12 3.18
C ASP A 282 -13.28 29.90 2.24
N GLU A 283 -12.91 30.10 0.97
CA GLU A 283 -12.66 29.00 0.02
C GLU A 283 -11.51 28.11 0.51
N ALA A 284 -10.38 28.72 0.87
CA ALA A 284 -9.23 27.98 1.38
C ALA A 284 -9.55 27.22 2.67
N ALA A 285 -10.26 27.85 3.61
CA ALA A 285 -10.67 27.22 4.85
C ALA A 285 -11.64 26.05 4.61
N THR A 286 -12.56 26.17 3.64
CA THR A 286 -13.48 25.11 3.26
C THR A 286 -12.71 23.91 2.68
N ILE A 287 -11.77 24.16 1.77
CA ILE A 287 -10.92 23.11 1.18
C ILE A 287 -10.09 22.39 2.24
N GLU A 288 -9.44 23.14 3.14
CA GLU A 288 -8.69 22.55 4.24
C GLU A 288 -9.58 21.73 5.18
N ALA A 289 -10.77 22.23 5.51
CA ALA A 289 -11.73 21.51 6.34
C ALA A 289 -12.16 20.20 5.67
N ASP A 290 -12.48 20.22 4.38
CA ASP A 290 -12.87 19.04 3.62
C ASP A 290 -11.75 17.98 3.59
N VAL A 291 -10.51 18.39 3.32
CA VAL A 291 -9.35 17.48 3.27
C VAL A 291 -9.05 16.88 4.65
N LEU A 292 -9.24 17.65 5.73
CA LEU A 292 -9.00 17.18 7.10
C LEU A 292 -10.16 16.36 7.68
N LYS A 293 -11.35 16.43 7.09
CA LYS A 293 -12.57 15.81 7.61
C LYS A 293 -12.47 14.29 7.81
N PRO A 294 -11.85 13.48 6.91
CA PRO A 294 -11.63 12.06 7.18
C PRO A 294 -10.91 11.81 8.51
N TYR A 295 -9.84 12.54 8.78
CA TYR A 295 -9.06 12.40 10.01
C TYR A 295 -9.84 12.83 11.25
N GLN A 296 -10.68 13.85 11.12
CA GLN A 296 -11.57 14.31 12.19
C GLN A 296 -12.63 13.26 12.50
N ASP A 297 -13.29 12.72 11.48
CA ASP A 297 -14.31 11.67 11.61
C ASP A 297 -13.71 10.43 12.31
N TYR A 298 -12.49 10.04 11.95
CA TYR A 298 -11.78 8.96 12.64
C TYR A 298 -11.47 9.28 14.11
N LYS A 299 -10.99 10.50 14.42
CA LYS A 299 -10.73 10.95 15.80
C LYS A 299 -12.01 10.98 16.64
N GLU A 300 -13.14 11.44 16.08
CA GLU A 300 -14.44 11.45 16.74
C GLU A 300 -14.93 10.03 17.05
N ASN A 301 -14.83 9.11 16.07
CA ASN A 301 -15.17 7.70 16.26
C ASN A 301 -14.36 7.04 17.39
N LEU A 302 -13.05 7.33 17.48
CA LEU A 302 -12.21 6.87 18.59
C LEU A 302 -12.69 7.39 19.94
N GLN A 303 -13.04 8.68 20.01
CA GLN A 303 -13.52 9.32 21.24
C GLN A 303 -14.88 8.77 21.67
N GLU A 304 -15.79 8.51 20.72
CA GLU A 304 -17.09 7.91 21.00
C GLU A 304 -16.94 6.50 21.56
N TYR A 305 -16.10 5.66 20.94
CA TYR A 305 -15.78 4.33 21.47
C TYR A 305 -15.20 4.44 22.88
N GLN A 306 -14.24 5.33 23.10
CA GLN A 306 -13.63 5.53 24.42
C GLN A 306 -14.66 5.94 25.47
N LYS A 307 -15.57 6.85 25.15
CA LYS A 307 -16.64 7.30 26.06
C LYS A 307 -17.57 6.14 26.42
N ALA A 308 -18.02 5.37 25.44
CA ALA A 308 -18.89 4.21 25.67
C ALA A 308 -18.19 3.12 26.48
N PHE A 309 -16.92 2.83 26.16
CA PHE A 309 -16.08 1.92 26.93
C PHE A 309 -15.96 2.37 28.39
N LEU A 310 -15.62 3.63 28.64
CA LEU A 310 -15.49 4.19 29.99
C LEU A 310 -16.79 4.12 30.79
N GLN A 311 -17.93 4.39 30.15
CA GLN A 311 -19.25 4.28 30.80
C GLN A 311 -19.60 2.83 31.16
N THR A 312 -19.26 1.87 30.30
CA THR A 312 -19.60 0.45 30.53
C THR A 312 -18.73 -0.21 31.61
N ILE A 313 -17.50 0.27 31.85
CA ILE A 313 -16.60 -0.24 32.89
C ILE A 313 -16.74 0.48 34.25
N LYS A 314 -17.43 1.63 34.30
CA LYS A 314 -17.54 2.43 35.54
C LYS A 314 -18.20 1.61 36.66
N GLY A 315 -17.41 1.27 37.69
CA GLY A 315 -17.86 0.48 38.84
C GLY A 315 -17.87 -1.04 38.64
N LYS A 316 -17.31 -1.58 37.54
CA LYS A 316 -17.23 -3.03 37.28
C LYS A 316 -15.78 -3.50 37.17
N PHE A 317 -15.41 -4.53 37.95
CA PHE A 317 -14.08 -5.14 37.92
C PHE A 317 -13.83 -6.00 36.67
N ARG A 318 -14.90 -6.51 36.05
CA ARG A 318 -14.83 -7.36 34.85
C ARG A 318 -15.92 -6.99 33.86
N VAL A 319 -15.54 -6.86 32.59
CA VAL A 319 -16.48 -6.68 31.47
C VAL A 319 -17.19 -8.01 31.21
N SER A 320 -18.52 -8.01 31.25
CA SER A 320 -19.32 -9.21 30.94
C SER A 320 -19.24 -9.58 29.46
N ASP A 321 -19.49 -10.83 29.10
CA ASP A 321 -19.50 -11.27 27.69
C ASP A 321 -20.54 -10.51 26.86
N LYS A 322 -21.69 -10.19 27.47
CA LYS A 322 -22.72 -9.35 26.85
C LYS A 322 -22.19 -7.95 26.54
N THR A 323 -21.53 -7.30 27.50
CA THR A 323 -20.93 -5.97 27.31
C THR A 323 -19.81 -5.99 26.29
N ARG A 324 -19.00 -7.05 26.25
CA ARG A 324 -17.98 -7.24 25.22
C ARG A 324 -18.59 -7.37 23.82
N ALA A 325 -19.71 -8.09 23.70
CA ALA A 325 -20.44 -8.18 22.45
C ALA A 325 -21.07 -6.84 22.02
N GLU A 326 -21.58 -6.05 22.98
CA GLU A 326 -22.10 -4.69 22.75
C GLU A 326 -21.00 -3.72 22.31
N LEU A 327 -19.83 -3.74 22.97
CA LEU A 327 -18.67 -2.94 22.57
C LEU A 327 -18.12 -3.35 21.21
N LYS A 328 -18.04 -4.66 20.93
CA LYS A 328 -17.65 -5.16 19.60
C LYS A 328 -18.62 -4.68 18.51
N ARG A 329 -19.91 -4.62 18.83
CA ARG A 329 -20.93 -4.06 17.94
C ARG A 329 -20.72 -2.56 17.73
N LEU A 330 -20.45 -1.80 18.78
CA LEU A 330 -20.18 -0.37 18.66
C LEU A 330 -18.91 -0.10 17.83
N GLN A 331 -17.83 -0.85 18.07
CA GLN A 331 -16.61 -0.80 17.27
C GLN A 331 -16.92 -0.93 15.77
N GLN A 332 -17.75 -1.90 15.42
CA GLN A 332 -18.15 -2.18 14.04
C GLN A 332 -18.98 -1.04 13.43
N VAL A 333 -19.90 -0.44 14.20
CA VAL A 333 -20.70 0.73 13.79
C VAL A 333 -19.78 1.92 13.49
N LEU A 334 -18.81 2.17 14.38
CA LEU A 334 -17.82 3.25 14.25
C LEU A 334 -16.72 2.95 13.22
N GLY A 335 -16.75 1.75 12.62
CA GLY A 335 -15.79 1.26 11.64
C GLY A 335 -14.32 1.34 12.08
N LEU A 336 -14.09 1.14 13.38
CA LEU A 336 -12.77 1.09 14.00
C LEU A 336 -12.15 -0.31 13.85
N ARG A 337 -10.83 -0.39 13.72
CA ARG A 337 -10.12 -1.67 13.70
C ARG A 337 -10.01 -2.23 15.11
N ASP A 338 -9.78 -3.53 15.21
CA ASP A 338 -9.60 -4.22 16.50
C ASP A 338 -8.48 -3.57 17.31
N GLU A 339 -7.39 -3.18 16.64
CA GLU A 339 -6.24 -2.50 17.25
C GLU A 339 -6.56 -1.12 17.82
N ASP A 340 -7.45 -0.38 17.17
CA ASP A 340 -7.81 0.98 17.56
C ASP A 340 -8.52 0.97 18.92
N THR A 341 -9.46 0.05 19.07
CA THR A 341 -10.17 -0.19 20.34
C THR A 341 -9.27 -0.83 21.40
N ALA A 342 -8.40 -1.78 21.03
CA ALA A 342 -7.48 -2.42 21.96
C ALA A 342 -6.56 -1.39 22.67
N LYS A 343 -6.03 -0.41 21.94
CA LYS A 343 -5.22 0.70 22.51
C LYS A 343 -6.01 1.49 23.58
N ILE A 344 -7.28 1.79 23.29
CA ILE A 344 -8.17 2.50 24.22
C ILE A 344 -8.42 1.66 25.47
N GLU A 345 -8.75 0.38 25.31
CA GLU A 345 -9.03 -0.51 26.44
C GLU A 345 -7.80 -0.73 27.32
N ASP A 346 -6.63 -0.95 26.72
CA ASP A 346 -5.40 -1.28 27.44
C ASP A 346 -4.75 -0.07 28.12
N SER A 347 -4.90 1.13 27.56
CA SER A 347 -4.47 2.37 28.23
C SER A 347 -5.24 2.62 29.53
N HIS A 348 -6.51 2.21 29.59
CA HIS A 348 -7.36 2.37 30.78
C HIS A 348 -7.22 1.22 31.79
N LYS A 349 -7.01 -0.02 31.34
CA LYS A 349 -6.62 -1.13 32.24
C LYS A 349 -5.33 -0.79 33.01
N ARG A 350 -4.35 -0.16 32.35
CA ARG A 350 -3.12 0.32 32.99
C ARG A 350 -3.39 1.41 34.03
N LYS A 351 -4.25 2.39 33.75
CA LYS A 351 -4.62 3.45 34.72
C LYS A 351 -5.40 2.90 35.93
N LEU A 352 -6.27 1.91 35.75
CA LEU A 352 -6.97 1.22 36.85
C LEU A 352 -6.00 0.42 37.73
N ASN A 353 -5.02 -0.26 37.13
CA ASN A 353 -3.97 -0.98 37.88
C ASN A 353 -3.01 -0.03 38.62
N LEU A 354 -2.69 1.14 38.04
CA LEU A 354 -1.88 2.18 38.70
C LEU A 354 -2.63 2.85 39.87
N GLY A 355 -3.95 3.05 39.74
CA GLY A 355 -4.79 3.55 40.84
C GLY A 355 -4.81 2.62 42.06
N ASN A 356 -4.65 1.31 41.86
CA ASN A 356 -4.55 0.32 42.96
C ASN A 356 -3.14 0.19 43.56
N GLN A 357 -2.10 0.77 42.95
CA GLN A 357 -0.77 0.86 43.59
C GLN A 357 -0.60 2.13 44.44
N PHE A 358 -1.57 3.05 44.40
CA PHE A 358 -1.57 4.31 45.14
C PHE A 358 -2.77 4.48 46.10
N ILE A 359 -3.40 3.38 46.54
CA ILE A 359 -4.26 3.41 47.74
C ILE A 359 -3.36 3.16 48.95
N GLY A 360 -2.61 4.19 49.26
CA GLY A 360 -1.62 4.21 50.31
C GLY A 360 -0.81 5.46 50.11
N ILE A 361 -1.28 6.56 50.72
CA ILE A 361 -0.66 7.88 50.85
C ILE A 361 -1.35 8.98 50.00
N LEU A 362 -1.92 9.93 50.77
CA LEU A 362 -2.21 11.34 50.49
C LEU A 362 -3.52 11.71 49.78
N SER A 363 -4.54 11.81 50.62
CA SER A 363 -5.38 13.00 50.82
C SER A 363 -4.71 14.34 50.48
N LEU A 364 -5.53 15.25 49.92
CA LEU A 364 -5.39 16.72 49.75
C LEU A 364 -4.54 17.20 48.55
N GLY A 365 -5.18 17.90 47.62
CA GLY A 365 -4.47 18.72 46.61
C GLY A 365 -5.27 19.10 45.38
N ILE A 366 -6.31 19.90 45.56
CA ILE A 366 -7.13 20.54 44.53
C ILE A 366 -6.40 21.78 43.94
N ILE A 367 -6.56 22.05 42.63
CA ILE A 367 -6.37 23.32 41.89
C ILE A 367 -4.93 23.87 41.74
N SER A 368 -4.46 23.99 40.48
CA SER A 368 -4.17 25.29 39.84
C SER A 368 -3.67 25.12 38.40
N PHE A 369 -4.47 25.64 37.48
CA PHE A 369 -4.13 25.98 36.11
C PHE A 369 -3.28 27.28 36.09
N ALA A 370 -2.48 27.43 35.04
CA ALA A 370 -2.15 28.69 34.34
C ALA A 370 -0.90 29.52 34.75
N VAL A 371 -0.05 29.71 33.72
CA VAL A 371 0.72 30.92 33.33
C VAL A 371 2.05 31.20 34.06
N ALA A 372 3.16 31.07 33.33
CA ALA A 372 3.96 32.22 32.87
C ALA A 372 5.21 31.78 32.07
N TRP A 373 5.41 32.45 30.95
CA TRP A 373 6.51 32.35 30.00
C TRP A 373 7.41 33.58 30.21
N TYR A 374 8.73 33.43 30.40
CA TYR A 374 9.80 34.26 29.77
C TYR A 374 11.23 34.01 30.34
N ILE A 375 12.17 33.65 29.43
CA ILE A 375 13.56 34.15 29.24
C ILE A 375 14.59 33.93 30.39
N LYS A 376 15.82 33.38 30.27
CA LYS A 376 16.84 33.02 29.22
C LYS A 376 18.00 32.27 29.98
N PRO A 377 19.20 31.97 29.41
CA PRO A 377 19.59 31.06 28.33
C PRO A 377 20.63 29.99 28.78
N ASP A 378 20.99 29.09 27.86
CA ASP A 378 22.22 28.30 27.73
C ASP A 378 22.79 27.54 28.95
N LYS A 379 22.65 26.21 28.91
CA LYS A 379 23.75 25.29 29.26
C LYS A 379 23.87 24.20 28.21
N GLU A 380 25.04 24.17 27.60
CA GLU A 380 25.58 23.08 26.80
C GLU A 380 25.39 21.73 27.54
N CYS A 381 24.76 20.76 26.87
CA CYS A 381 24.93 19.37 27.22
C CYS A 381 25.92 18.73 26.24
N LEU A 382 27.09 18.44 26.80
CA LEU A 382 28.14 17.56 26.26
C LEU A 382 27.55 16.32 25.56
N PRO A 383 28.15 15.87 24.45
CA PRO A 383 27.66 14.70 23.73
C PRO A 383 27.82 13.44 24.59
N CYS A 384 26.73 12.70 24.82
CA CYS A 384 26.81 11.32 25.26
C CYS A 384 27.54 10.51 24.18
N LYS A 385 28.85 10.28 24.38
CA LYS A 385 29.58 9.23 23.66
C LYS A 385 28.95 7.89 24.06
N LEU A 386 28.27 7.25 23.11
CA LEU A 386 27.97 5.83 23.18
C LEU A 386 29.29 5.07 23.43
N PRO A 387 29.34 4.10 24.36
CA PRO A 387 30.52 3.27 24.52
C PRO A 387 30.80 2.55 23.18
N PRO A 388 32.08 2.41 22.78
CA PRO A 388 32.41 1.70 21.56
C PRO A 388 31.95 0.24 21.68
N ILE A 389 31.16 -0.20 20.70
CA ILE A 389 30.84 -1.61 20.49
C ILE A 389 32.18 -2.34 20.37
N LYS A 390 32.48 -3.25 21.30
CA LYS A 390 33.62 -4.18 21.13
C LYS A 390 33.32 -5.00 19.87
N ILE A 391 33.99 -4.67 18.77
CA ILE A 391 33.94 -5.48 17.55
C ILE A 391 34.58 -6.83 17.90
N THR A 392 33.76 -7.86 18.03
CA THR A 392 34.23 -9.24 18.16
C THR A 392 34.83 -9.68 16.83
N ASN A 393 36.04 -10.25 16.84
CA ASN A 393 36.79 -10.53 15.62
C ASN A 393 36.30 -11.81 14.90
N GLN A 394 35.76 -12.77 15.65
CA GLN A 394 35.36 -14.09 15.14
C GLN A 394 33.94 -14.47 15.55
N PHE A 395 33.32 -15.38 14.79
CA PHE A 395 31.96 -15.88 15.07
C PHE A 395 31.85 -16.47 16.46
N ALA A 396 32.83 -17.28 16.88
CA ALA A 396 32.84 -17.94 18.20
C ALA A 396 32.82 -16.96 19.39
N GLN A 397 33.16 -15.68 19.16
CA GLN A 397 33.16 -14.64 20.20
C GLN A 397 31.81 -13.91 20.33
N VAL A 398 30.87 -14.16 19.42
CA VAL A 398 29.52 -13.59 19.53
C VAL A 398 28.79 -14.29 20.68
N HIS A 399 28.50 -13.53 21.73
CA HIS A 399 27.77 -14.00 22.91
C HIS A 399 26.25 -13.89 22.68
N ASN A 400 25.47 -14.56 23.54
CA ASN A 400 23.99 -14.56 23.52
C ASN A 400 23.36 -15.10 22.23
N VAL A 401 24.03 -16.04 21.54
CA VAL A 401 23.44 -16.77 20.43
C VAL A 401 22.41 -17.78 20.99
N PRO A 402 21.12 -17.69 20.60
CA PRO A 402 20.09 -18.54 21.18
C PRO A 402 20.23 -20.00 20.73
N LYS A 403 19.72 -20.91 21.56
CA LYS A 403 19.65 -22.35 21.26
C LYS A 403 18.31 -22.66 20.63
N GLY A 404 18.28 -23.33 19.48
CA GLY A 404 17.01 -23.70 18.85
C GLY A 404 17.06 -23.75 17.34
N LYS A 405 15.89 -23.97 16.74
CA LYS A 405 15.69 -23.99 15.29
C LYS A 405 15.01 -22.71 14.84
N PHE A 406 15.65 -22.01 13.91
CA PHE A 406 15.15 -20.73 13.41
C PHE A 406 15.07 -20.74 11.89
N LYS A 407 14.03 -20.10 11.33
CA LYS A 407 13.70 -20.05 9.92
C LYS A 407 13.93 -18.65 9.39
N TYR A 408 14.61 -18.53 8.26
CA TYR A 408 14.81 -17.25 7.60
C TYR A 408 14.66 -17.37 6.08
N GLY A 409 14.51 -16.22 5.41
CA GLY A 409 14.31 -16.13 3.96
C GLY A 409 14.25 -14.66 3.52
N GLY A 410 13.81 -14.42 2.27
CA GLY A 410 13.58 -13.08 1.75
C GLY A 410 14.29 -12.78 0.43
N SER A 411 15.16 -11.78 0.43
CA SER A 411 15.76 -11.25 -0.80
C SER A 411 16.69 -12.24 -1.47
N THR A 412 16.43 -12.52 -2.75
CA THR A 412 17.28 -13.32 -3.62
C THR A 412 18.70 -12.78 -3.75
N SER A 413 18.93 -11.47 -3.52
CA SER A 413 20.26 -10.85 -3.62
C SER A 413 21.24 -11.34 -2.56
N TRP A 414 20.79 -12.15 -1.62
CA TRP A 414 21.63 -12.80 -0.62
C TRP A 414 22.05 -14.22 -1.00
N SER A 415 21.64 -14.73 -2.16
CA SER A 415 21.87 -16.13 -2.57
C SER A 415 23.34 -16.53 -2.57
N PHE A 416 24.24 -15.59 -2.87
CA PHE A 416 25.68 -15.83 -2.83
C PHE A 416 26.25 -15.96 -1.40
N ILE A 417 25.49 -15.55 -0.37
CA ILE A 417 25.91 -15.55 1.04
C ILE A 417 25.48 -16.83 1.76
N TYR A 418 24.27 -17.35 1.48
CA TYR A 418 23.61 -18.34 2.35
C TYR A 418 24.45 -19.59 2.66
N PRO A 419 24.97 -20.36 1.67
CA PRO A 419 25.52 -21.68 1.97
C PRO A 419 26.82 -21.61 2.77
N THR A 420 27.70 -20.69 2.38
CA THR A 420 29.01 -20.48 3.02
C THR A 420 28.83 -19.98 4.45
N LEU A 421 27.92 -19.03 4.64
CA LEU A 421 27.65 -18.45 5.95
C LEU A 421 26.97 -19.44 6.91
N GLU A 422 25.95 -20.16 6.46
CA GLU A 422 25.30 -21.20 7.28
C GLU A 422 26.29 -22.27 7.73
N SER A 423 27.16 -22.72 6.82
CA SER A 423 28.20 -23.72 7.12
C SER A 423 29.14 -23.25 8.23
N GLU A 424 29.59 -21.99 8.17
CA GLU A 424 30.52 -21.43 9.14
C GLU A 424 29.86 -21.13 10.50
N ILE A 425 28.62 -20.65 10.50
CA ILE A 425 27.83 -20.47 11.72
C ILE A 425 27.61 -21.83 12.40
N LYS A 426 27.25 -22.87 11.64
CA LYS A 426 27.00 -24.21 12.20
C LYS A 426 28.23 -24.84 12.85
N LYS A 427 29.44 -24.58 12.32
CA LYS A 427 30.69 -25.05 12.94
C LYS A 427 30.98 -24.37 14.27
N THR A 428 30.70 -23.07 14.37
CA THR A 428 31.08 -22.23 15.52
C THR A 428 29.99 -22.18 16.60
N HIS A 429 28.72 -22.28 16.22
CA HIS A 429 27.54 -22.28 17.09
C HIS A 429 26.59 -23.42 16.73
N PRO A 430 26.97 -24.70 16.96
CA PRO A 430 26.17 -25.86 16.56
C PRO A 430 24.78 -25.91 17.20
N GLN A 431 24.57 -25.20 18.32
CA GLN A 431 23.29 -25.06 19.00
C GLN A 431 22.32 -24.06 18.32
N PHE A 432 22.80 -23.26 17.37
CA PHE A 432 22.02 -22.26 16.63
C PHE A 432 21.67 -22.79 15.23
N ASP A 433 20.59 -23.57 15.15
CA ASP A 433 20.17 -24.28 13.94
C ASP A 433 19.29 -23.37 13.06
N ILE A 434 19.94 -22.54 12.25
CA ILE A 434 19.26 -21.69 11.26
C ILE A 434 19.00 -22.44 9.96
N ASN A 435 17.80 -22.29 9.41
CA ASN A 435 17.37 -22.99 8.21
C ASN A 435 16.73 -22.00 7.23
N ILE A 436 17.32 -21.89 6.05
CA ILE A 436 16.71 -21.10 4.97
C ILE A 436 15.46 -21.78 4.40
N ARG A 437 14.36 -21.03 4.33
CA ARG A 437 13.13 -21.43 3.66
C ARG A 437 13.23 -21.02 2.19
N LYS A 438 13.78 -21.92 1.36
CA LYS A 438 14.04 -21.66 -0.07
C LYS A 438 12.80 -21.20 -0.83
N GLU A 439 11.62 -21.69 -0.47
CA GLU A 439 10.33 -21.30 -1.01
C GLU A 439 9.95 -19.82 -0.74
N PHE A 440 10.60 -19.18 0.25
CA PHE A 440 10.43 -17.77 0.62
C PHE A 440 11.61 -16.89 0.19
N VAL A 441 12.59 -17.44 -0.54
CA VAL A 441 13.66 -16.68 -1.19
C VAL A 441 13.15 -16.17 -2.55
N LYS A 442 12.25 -15.18 -2.49
CA LYS A 442 11.56 -14.64 -3.67
C LYS A 442 11.63 -13.12 -3.78
N GLY A 443 12.33 -12.46 -2.86
CA GLY A 443 12.45 -11.00 -2.82
C GLY A 443 12.19 -10.43 -1.43
N SER A 444 12.61 -9.17 -1.23
CA SER A 444 12.49 -8.46 0.04
C SER A 444 11.03 -8.35 0.53
N GLY A 445 10.07 -8.13 -0.38
CA GLY A 445 8.65 -8.01 -0.06
C GLY A 445 8.01 -9.30 0.45
N ILE A 446 8.31 -10.45 -0.18
CA ILE A 446 7.85 -11.75 0.30
C ILE A 446 8.51 -12.09 1.63
N GLY A 447 9.81 -11.81 1.78
CA GLY A 447 10.52 -12.06 3.04
C GLY A 447 9.89 -11.35 4.24
N ILE A 448 9.61 -10.06 4.08
CA ILE A 448 9.03 -9.26 5.17
C ILE A 448 7.56 -9.60 5.43
N GLU A 449 6.78 -9.90 4.39
CA GLU A 449 5.43 -10.44 4.54
C GLU A 449 5.44 -11.74 5.37
N LYS A 450 6.33 -12.68 5.04
CA LYS A 450 6.43 -13.96 5.76
C LYS A 450 6.97 -13.82 7.17
N LEU A 451 7.80 -12.82 7.45
CA LEU A 451 8.19 -12.47 8.82
C LEU A 451 7.00 -11.92 9.61
N ILE A 452 6.22 -11.01 9.01
CA ILE A 452 5.01 -10.44 9.60
C ILE A 452 3.96 -11.55 9.84
N ASP A 453 3.84 -12.53 8.95
CA ASP A 453 2.95 -13.69 9.09
C ASP A 453 3.42 -14.74 10.09
N GLY A 454 4.63 -14.60 10.64
CA GLY A 454 5.19 -15.54 11.59
C GLY A 454 5.67 -16.84 10.95
N GLU A 455 5.77 -16.90 9.62
CA GLU A 455 6.34 -18.04 8.89
C GLU A 455 7.87 -18.04 8.88
N LEU A 456 8.47 -16.87 9.11
CA LEU A 456 9.90 -16.64 9.33
C LEU A 456 10.15 -16.05 10.72
N ASP A 457 11.31 -16.37 11.30
CA ASP A 457 11.76 -15.85 12.58
C ASP A 457 12.50 -14.51 12.42
N PHE A 458 13.26 -14.37 11.32
CA PHE A 458 13.83 -13.12 10.83
C PHE A 458 13.89 -13.14 9.28
N ALA A 459 13.99 -11.97 8.66
CA ALA A 459 14.03 -11.83 7.20
C ALA A 459 15.27 -11.09 6.71
N LEU A 460 15.71 -11.39 5.51
CA LEU A 460 16.84 -10.75 4.85
C LEU A 460 16.35 -9.88 3.69
N LEU A 461 16.64 -8.59 3.74
CA LEU A 461 16.17 -7.62 2.75
C LEU A 461 17.36 -6.95 2.08
N SER A 462 17.16 -6.49 0.85
CA SER A 462 18.11 -5.65 0.07
C SER A 462 17.58 -4.23 -0.14
N ARG A 463 16.74 -3.79 0.80
CA ARG A 463 16.22 -2.44 0.99
C ARG A 463 15.74 -2.31 2.44
N ASP A 464 15.52 -1.08 2.90
CA ASP A 464 14.89 -0.87 4.19
C ASP A 464 13.42 -1.35 4.18
N VAL A 465 12.87 -1.52 5.38
CA VAL A 465 11.45 -1.81 5.59
C VAL A 465 10.66 -0.55 5.26
N SER A 466 9.70 -0.68 4.35
CA SER A 466 8.82 0.43 3.95
C SER A 466 7.89 0.86 5.10
N SER A 467 7.36 2.08 5.03
CA SER A 467 6.34 2.55 5.98
C SER A 467 5.14 1.60 6.03
N LEU A 468 4.63 1.16 4.87
CA LEU A 468 3.53 0.21 4.77
C LEU A 468 3.81 -1.12 5.50
N GLU A 469 5.04 -1.63 5.41
CA GLU A 469 5.44 -2.87 6.10
C GLU A 469 5.61 -2.65 7.61
N LYS A 470 6.14 -1.49 8.03
CA LYS A 470 6.18 -1.08 9.45
C LYS A 470 4.76 -0.99 10.01
N ASP A 471 3.82 -0.43 9.25
CA ASP A 471 2.42 -0.35 9.63
C ASP A 471 1.77 -1.73 9.71
N LYS A 472 2.02 -2.62 8.73
CA LYS A 472 1.55 -4.01 8.75
C LYS A 472 2.07 -4.79 9.96
N ALA A 473 3.32 -4.56 10.37
CA ALA A 473 3.87 -5.17 11.58
C ALA A 473 3.26 -4.57 12.85
N GLY A 474 3.12 -3.24 12.90
CA GLY A 474 2.45 -2.53 13.99
C GLY A 474 1.03 -3.04 14.21
N LYS A 475 0.33 -3.40 13.13
CA LYS A 475 -0.99 -4.05 13.16
C LYS A 475 -1.00 -5.43 13.84
N LYS A 476 0.14 -6.11 13.85
CA LYS A 476 0.35 -7.38 14.55
C LYS A 476 1.04 -7.23 15.90
N TYR A 477 1.06 -6.01 16.45
CA TYR A 477 1.56 -5.68 17.80
C TYR A 477 3.07 -5.88 18.00
N PHE A 478 3.87 -5.77 16.94
CA PHE A 478 5.33 -5.71 17.04
C PHE A 478 5.90 -4.70 16.03
N SER A 479 6.98 -4.00 16.40
CA SER A 479 7.73 -3.19 15.43
C SER A 479 8.71 -4.06 14.64
N LEU A 480 9.15 -3.56 13.50
CA LEU A 480 10.23 -4.17 12.73
C LEU A 480 11.49 -3.34 12.89
N LYS A 481 12.58 -4.01 13.22
CA LYS A 481 13.91 -3.40 13.28
C LYS A 481 14.74 -3.92 12.12
N ALA A 482 15.13 -3.01 11.23
CA ALA A 482 16.06 -3.29 10.15
C ALA A 482 17.49 -3.00 10.60
N ILE A 483 18.32 -4.04 10.64
CA ILE A 483 19.73 -3.95 11.06
C ILE A 483 20.60 -3.99 9.79
N PRO A 484 21.21 -2.86 9.38
CA PRO A 484 22.09 -2.86 8.21
C PRO A 484 23.35 -3.68 8.49
N VAL A 485 23.70 -4.58 7.57
CA VAL A 485 24.82 -5.50 7.76
C VAL A 485 25.70 -5.67 6.52
N VAL A 486 25.20 -5.37 5.32
CA VAL A 486 25.99 -5.45 4.07
C VAL A 486 25.80 -4.17 3.27
N LYS A 487 26.91 -3.62 2.76
CA LYS A 487 26.87 -2.58 1.72
C LYS A 487 27.05 -3.24 0.36
N SER A 488 26.22 -2.88 -0.61
CA SER A 488 26.24 -3.37 -1.98
C SER A 488 25.90 -2.25 -2.97
N GLY A 489 25.64 -2.60 -4.23
CA GLY A 489 25.27 -1.65 -5.27
C GLY A 489 24.45 -2.26 -6.39
N VAL A 490 23.91 -1.40 -7.25
CA VAL A 490 23.24 -1.78 -8.49
C VAL A 490 24.18 -1.57 -9.66
N ALA A 491 24.29 -2.57 -10.53
CA ALA A 491 25.01 -2.45 -11.79
C ALA A 491 24.06 -2.26 -12.97
N VAL A 492 24.52 -1.52 -13.98
CA VAL A 492 23.85 -1.37 -15.27
C VAL A 492 24.51 -2.30 -16.28
N ALA A 493 23.74 -3.25 -16.81
CA ALA A 493 24.15 -4.16 -17.86
C ALA A 493 23.48 -3.78 -19.18
N VAL A 494 24.22 -3.88 -20.28
CA VAL A 494 23.72 -3.59 -21.63
C VAL A 494 24.17 -4.66 -22.61
N ASN A 495 23.55 -4.68 -23.79
CA ASN A 495 24.00 -5.54 -24.89
C ASN A 495 25.48 -5.27 -25.22
N PRO A 496 26.34 -6.30 -25.34
CA PRO A 496 27.76 -6.12 -25.60
C PRO A 496 28.08 -5.48 -26.96
N LYS A 497 27.13 -5.49 -27.91
CA LYS A 497 27.29 -4.87 -29.23
C LYS A 497 27.12 -3.34 -29.23
N LEU A 498 26.60 -2.75 -28.15
CA LEU A 498 26.48 -1.30 -28.04
C LEU A 498 27.88 -0.66 -27.92
N GLU A 499 28.13 0.44 -28.63
CA GLU A 499 29.42 1.13 -28.65
C GLU A 499 29.48 2.27 -27.60
N ILE A 500 28.98 2.00 -26.39
CA ILE A 500 28.99 2.93 -25.25
C ILE A 500 29.93 2.49 -24.12
N ASN A 501 30.79 3.37 -23.61
CA ASN A 501 31.80 2.99 -22.61
C ASN A 501 31.44 3.34 -21.16
N SER A 502 30.43 4.17 -20.94
CA SER A 502 29.96 4.60 -19.61
C SER A 502 28.62 5.32 -19.73
N LEU A 503 27.90 5.47 -18.61
CA LEU A 503 26.76 6.38 -18.49
C LEU A 503 27.00 7.36 -17.35
N THR A 504 26.54 8.60 -17.48
CA THR A 504 26.41 9.47 -16.31
C THR A 504 25.23 9.00 -15.44
N LYS A 505 25.27 9.30 -14.14
CA LYS A 505 24.14 9.02 -13.24
C LYS A 505 22.84 9.64 -13.76
N ASP A 506 22.93 10.86 -14.31
CA ASP A 506 21.79 11.58 -14.86
C ASP A 506 21.26 10.88 -16.13
N GLN A 507 22.11 10.38 -17.02
CA GLN A 507 21.67 9.58 -18.16
C GLN A 507 20.97 8.29 -17.75
N VAL A 508 21.44 7.60 -16.69
CA VAL A 508 20.72 6.43 -16.17
C VAL A 508 19.32 6.84 -15.70
N SER A 509 19.21 7.95 -14.97
CA SER A 509 17.94 8.54 -14.54
C SER A 509 17.02 8.91 -15.73
N GLU A 510 17.56 9.55 -16.75
CA GLU A 510 16.83 10.00 -17.95
C GLU A 510 16.38 8.84 -18.83
N ILE A 511 17.18 7.78 -18.93
CA ILE A 511 16.83 6.55 -19.65
C ILE A 511 15.60 5.90 -19.02
N PHE A 512 15.63 5.68 -17.70
CA PHE A 512 14.53 4.98 -17.05
C PHE A 512 13.28 5.88 -16.84
N SER A 513 13.43 7.20 -16.86
CA SER A 513 12.27 8.13 -16.89
C SER A 513 11.70 8.36 -18.30
N GLY A 514 12.28 7.73 -19.33
CA GLY A 514 11.82 7.83 -20.72
C GLY A 514 12.26 9.10 -21.46
N LYS A 515 12.98 10.02 -20.79
CA LYS A 515 13.54 11.24 -21.42
C LYS A 515 14.59 10.91 -22.48
N ILE A 516 15.39 9.87 -22.23
CA ILE A 516 16.27 9.26 -23.22
C ILE A 516 15.65 7.92 -23.63
N ASN A 517 15.25 7.80 -24.89
CA ASN A 517 14.66 6.58 -25.45
C ASN A 517 15.48 5.99 -26.60
N ASN A 518 16.63 6.60 -26.91
CA ASN A 518 17.53 6.15 -27.94
C ASN A 518 18.99 6.25 -27.50
N TRP A 519 19.78 5.21 -27.77
CA TRP A 519 21.19 5.14 -27.38
C TRP A 519 22.05 6.25 -28.03
N ARG A 520 21.62 6.82 -29.15
CA ARG A 520 22.29 7.97 -29.77
C ARG A 520 22.32 9.20 -28.88
N GLN A 521 21.27 9.42 -28.09
CA GLN A 521 21.21 10.50 -27.10
C GLN A 521 22.14 10.24 -25.91
N ALA A 522 22.49 8.96 -25.66
CA ALA A 522 23.41 8.54 -24.60
C ALA A 522 24.86 8.38 -25.09
N GLY A 523 25.16 8.70 -26.36
CA GLY A 523 26.51 8.69 -26.91
C GLY A 523 26.89 7.47 -27.77
N ASN A 524 25.95 6.58 -28.08
CA ASN A 524 26.17 5.54 -29.09
C ASN A 524 26.13 6.14 -30.51
N PRO A 525 27.05 5.82 -31.43
CA PRO A 525 27.06 6.40 -32.77
C PRO A 525 25.88 5.93 -33.63
N ALA A 526 25.44 4.68 -33.44
CA ALA A 526 24.31 4.10 -34.17
C ALA A 526 22.96 4.49 -33.56
N ASP A 527 21.97 4.63 -34.42
CA ASP A 527 20.57 4.90 -34.06
C ASP A 527 19.90 3.61 -33.59
N ILE A 528 19.88 3.40 -32.28
CA ILE A 528 19.38 2.17 -31.64
C ILE A 528 18.39 2.56 -30.54
N PRO A 529 17.09 2.23 -30.68
CA PRO A 529 16.11 2.44 -29.62
C PRO A 529 16.49 1.73 -28.32
N ILE A 530 16.19 2.34 -27.18
CA ILE A 530 16.43 1.72 -25.88
C ILE A 530 15.27 0.79 -25.54
N LYS A 531 15.59 -0.40 -25.06
CA LYS A 531 14.62 -1.32 -24.48
C LYS A 531 15.01 -1.67 -23.05
N LEU A 532 14.17 -1.24 -22.12
CA LEU A 532 14.39 -1.39 -20.69
C LEU A 532 13.91 -2.76 -20.22
N TYR A 533 14.74 -3.44 -19.44
CA TYR A 533 14.40 -4.67 -18.73
C TYR A 533 14.62 -4.49 -17.23
N GLU A 534 13.68 -4.98 -16.43
CA GLU A 534 13.77 -4.90 -14.97
C GLU A 534 13.05 -6.09 -14.32
N ARG A 535 13.30 -6.37 -13.04
CA ARG A 535 12.73 -7.56 -12.39
C ARG A 535 11.37 -7.26 -11.74
N GLY A 536 10.29 -7.83 -12.27
CA GLY A 536 8.91 -7.57 -11.81
C GLY A 536 8.60 -7.94 -10.36
N ASN A 537 9.39 -8.84 -9.74
CA ASN A 537 9.29 -9.22 -8.32
C ASN A 537 10.54 -8.76 -7.52
N ASN A 538 10.75 -7.44 -7.48
CA ASN A 538 11.58 -6.61 -6.58
C ASN A 538 12.78 -7.27 -5.85
N PHE A 539 14.02 -6.99 -6.30
CA PHE A 539 15.22 -7.12 -5.45
C PHE A 539 15.42 -5.85 -4.62
N ILE A 540 15.27 -4.69 -5.27
CA ILE A 540 15.03 -3.39 -4.67
C ILE A 540 13.62 -3.02 -5.11
N SER A 541 12.77 -2.50 -4.22
CA SER A 541 11.48 -2.00 -4.67
C SER A 541 11.71 -0.88 -5.66
N MET A 542 10.94 -0.81 -6.74
CA MET A 542 11.18 0.21 -7.76
C MET A 542 11.23 1.64 -7.20
N ASN A 543 10.47 1.93 -6.14
CA ASN A 543 10.55 3.18 -5.37
C ASN A 543 11.92 3.46 -4.71
N GLU A 544 12.59 2.44 -4.18
CA GLU A 544 13.93 2.59 -3.60
C GLU A 544 14.98 2.75 -4.69
N PHE A 545 14.79 2.10 -5.85
CA PHE A 545 15.64 2.33 -7.01
C PHE A 545 15.46 3.76 -7.55
N ARG A 546 14.22 4.26 -7.67
CA ARG A 546 13.89 5.68 -7.99
C ARG A 546 14.62 6.64 -7.06
N LYS A 547 14.52 6.39 -5.75
CA LYS A 547 15.17 7.20 -4.72
C LYS A 547 16.68 7.24 -4.88
N SER A 548 17.31 6.12 -5.22
CA SER A 548 18.77 6.06 -5.47
C SER A 548 19.20 6.85 -6.71
N LEU A 549 18.34 6.91 -7.73
CA LEU A 549 18.54 7.67 -8.97
C LEU A 549 18.13 9.16 -8.86
N GLY A 550 17.37 9.53 -7.84
CA GLY A 550 16.88 10.92 -7.66
C GLY A 550 15.76 11.29 -8.63
N ILE A 551 14.96 10.31 -9.06
CA ILE A 551 13.84 10.52 -9.99
C ILE A 551 12.49 10.39 -9.29
N ILE A 552 11.50 11.11 -9.83
CA ILE A 552 10.15 11.20 -9.28
C ILE A 552 9.24 10.14 -9.90
N ALA A 553 9.44 9.81 -11.19
CA ALA A 553 8.66 8.81 -11.93
C ALA A 553 9.53 8.05 -12.93
N PHE A 554 9.21 6.77 -13.15
CA PHE A 554 9.71 5.98 -14.28
C PHE A 554 8.68 6.00 -15.40
N ASP A 555 9.13 5.75 -16.63
CA ASP A 555 8.24 5.41 -17.72
C ASP A 555 7.84 3.93 -17.65
N ASP A 556 7.00 3.61 -16.67
CA ASP A 556 6.60 2.22 -16.35
C ASP A 556 5.93 1.52 -17.56
N LYS A 557 5.42 2.27 -18.56
CA LYS A 557 4.84 1.74 -19.79
C LYS A 557 5.88 1.10 -20.71
N ASN A 558 7.15 1.48 -20.59
CA ASN A 558 8.24 1.05 -21.47
C ASN A 558 9.23 0.07 -20.80
N ILE A 559 8.95 -0.38 -19.57
CA ILE A 559 9.76 -1.38 -18.86
C ILE A 559 9.24 -2.79 -19.14
N ASN A 560 10.13 -3.67 -19.62
CA ASN A 560 9.85 -5.09 -19.81
C ASN A 560 10.22 -5.86 -18.54
N TYR A 561 9.22 -6.35 -17.82
CA TYR A 561 9.45 -7.08 -16.58
C TYR A 561 9.87 -8.54 -16.80
N VAL A 562 10.94 -8.95 -16.12
CA VAL A 562 11.45 -10.33 -16.06
C VAL A 562 11.36 -10.90 -14.65
N ASN A 563 11.44 -12.23 -14.51
CA ASN A 563 11.31 -12.90 -13.21
C ASN A 563 12.65 -13.06 -12.49
N THR A 564 13.77 -13.16 -13.23
CA THR A 564 15.11 -13.39 -12.64
C THR A 564 16.19 -12.50 -13.26
N THR A 565 17.30 -12.30 -12.53
CA THR A 565 18.49 -11.61 -13.05
C THR A 565 19.00 -12.32 -14.31
N ASN A 566 19.09 -13.65 -14.29
CA ASN A 566 19.55 -14.42 -15.44
C ASN A 566 18.67 -14.25 -16.68
N GLU A 567 17.35 -14.23 -16.50
CA GLU A 567 16.41 -13.95 -17.59
C GLU A 567 16.61 -12.55 -18.17
N GLY A 568 16.73 -11.52 -17.32
CA GLY A 568 17.01 -10.15 -17.76
C GLY A 568 18.31 -10.04 -18.54
N LEU A 569 19.38 -10.68 -18.05
CA LEU A 569 20.67 -10.74 -18.72
C LEU A 569 20.57 -11.48 -20.07
N GLN A 570 19.83 -12.58 -20.14
CA GLN A 570 19.58 -13.31 -21.39
C GLN A 570 18.82 -12.45 -22.41
N GLU A 571 17.78 -11.72 -21.98
CA GLU A 571 17.01 -10.86 -22.88
C GLU A 571 17.85 -9.72 -23.46
N ILE A 572 18.66 -9.04 -22.64
CA ILE A 572 19.52 -7.96 -23.16
C ILE A 572 20.62 -8.47 -24.09
N THR A 573 21.01 -9.75 -24.05
CA THR A 573 21.93 -10.30 -25.06
C THR A 573 21.29 -10.43 -26.44
N LYS A 574 19.97 -10.71 -26.49
CA LYS A 574 19.18 -10.87 -27.72
C LYS A 574 18.75 -9.52 -28.30
N GLU A 575 18.59 -8.52 -27.44
CA GLU A 575 18.10 -7.20 -27.80
C GLU A 575 19.26 -6.20 -28.00
N PRO A 576 19.55 -5.73 -29.23
CA PRO A 576 20.65 -4.79 -29.49
C PRO A 576 20.57 -3.50 -28.66
N GLY A 577 19.36 -3.02 -28.37
CA GLY A 577 19.10 -1.83 -27.53
C GLY A 577 18.88 -2.11 -26.05
N GLY A 578 19.11 -3.34 -25.59
CA GLY A 578 18.74 -3.80 -24.25
C GLY A 578 19.58 -3.20 -23.14
N ILE A 579 18.92 -2.75 -22.06
CA ILE A 579 19.51 -2.36 -20.77
C ILE A 579 18.79 -3.05 -19.63
N PHE A 580 19.55 -3.54 -18.65
CA PHE A 580 19.06 -4.18 -17.44
C PHE A 580 19.79 -3.63 -16.21
N VAL A 581 19.08 -3.53 -15.09
CA VAL A 581 19.64 -3.14 -13.79
C VAL A 581 19.40 -4.22 -12.75
N GLY A 582 20.41 -4.50 -11.94
CA GLY A 582 20.36 -5.59 -10.97
C GLY A 582 21.48 -5.54 -9.94
N PRO A 583 21.52 -6.50 -8.99
CA PRO A 583 22.58 -6.58 -7.99
C PRO A 583 23.96 -6.65 -8.64
N ILE A 584 24.88 -5.81 -8.19
CA ILE A 584 26.24 -5.72 -8.77
C ILE A 584 26.98 -7.07 -8.76
N SER A 585 26.82 -7.84 -7.68
CA SER A 585 27.45 -9.16 -7.52
C SER A 585 26.85 -10.24 -8.42
N ASP A 586 25.61 -10.08 -8.89
CA ASP A 586 24.98 -11.02 -9.83
C ASP A 586 25.35 -10.69 -11.28
N ILE A 587 25.60 -9.41 -11.58
CA ILE A 587 25.82 -8.91 -12.94
C ILE A 587 27.30 -8.91 -13.32
N VAL A 588 28.18 -8.38 -12.48
CA VAL A 588 29.59 -8.14 -12.85
C VAL A 588 30.31 -9.42 -13.29
N PRO A 589 30.14 -10.58 -12.62
CA PRO A 589 30.82 -11.81 -13.03
C PRO A 589 30.30 -12.46 -14.31
N GLN A 590 29.26 -11.89 -14.95
CA GLN A 590 28.59 -12.48 -16.10
C GLN A 590 29.28 -12.13 -17.41
N CYS A 591 29.51 -13.16 -18.24
CA CYS A 591 30.26 -13.01 -19.49
C CYS A 591 29.43 -12.48 -20.66
N GLY A 592 28.12 -12.75 -20.67
CA GLY A 592 27.26 -12.50 -21.84
C GLY A 592 26.86 -11.04 -22.05
N VAL A 593 27.19 -10.16 -21.12
CA VAL A 593 26.70 -8.78 -21.09
C VAL A 593 27.84 -7.81 -20.85
N LYS A 594 27.64 -6.55 -21.23
CA LYS A 594 28.60 -5.49 -20.90
C LYS A 594 28.07 -4.70 -19.71
N THR A 595 28.83 -4.67 -18.63
CA THR A 595 28.51 -3.84 -17.46
C THR A 595 29.12 -2.46 -17.64
N LEU A 596 28.35 -1.38 -17.43
CA LEU A 596 28.80 -0.01 -17.67
C LEU A 596 29.34 0.67 -16.39
N PRO A 597 30.50 1.36 -16.48
CA PRO A 597 30.91 2.37 -15.51
C PRO A 597 29.91 3.52 -15.41
N ILE A 598 29.74 4.05 -14.20
CA ILE A 598 28.86 5.20 -13.92
C ILE A 598 29.70 6.44 -13.62
N ILE A 599 29.47 7.52 -14.36
CA ILE A 599 30.08 8.82 -14.10
C ILE A 599 29.17 9.60 -13.14
N ASN A 600 29.73 10.06 -12.03
CA ASN A 600 29.01 10.88 -11.06
C ASN A 600 29.93 12.01 -10.58
N LYS A 601 29.46 13.25 -10.67
CA LYS A 601 30.24 14.46 -10.32
C LYS A 601 31.64 14.49 -10.97
N GLY A 602 31.73 14.11 -12.24
CA GLY A 602 32.98 14.11 -13.01
C GLY A 602 33.95 12.97 -12.69
N LYS A 603 33.63 12.07 -11.75
CA LYS A 603 34.44 10.87 -11.43
C LYS A 603 33.77 9.62 -12.00
N THR A 604 34.56 8.75 -12.62
CA THR A 604 34.10 7.48 -13.19
C THR A 604 34.23 6.35 -12.17
N PHE A 605 33.13 5.66 -11.92
CA PHE A 605 33.05 4.53 -11.00
C PHE A 605 32.84 3.23 -11.76
N TYR A 606 33.81 2.35 -11.65
CA TYR A 606 33.78 1.07 -12.34
C TYR A 606 33.17 0.02 -11.42
N PRO A 607 32.11 -0.70 -11.86
CA PRO A 607 31.50 -1.74 -11.05
C PRO A 607 32.40 -2.98 -10.91
N TYR A 608 33.44 -3.08 -11.73
CA TYR A 608 34.42 -4.17 -11.75
C TYR A 608 35.85 -3.69 -11.48
N GLN A 609 36.72 -4.61 -11.07
CA GLN A 609 38.15 -4.36 -10.90
C GLN A 609 38.83 -4.09 -12.25
N GLN A 610 39.36 -2.89 -12.46
CA GLN A 610 39.97 -2.50 -13.72
C GLN A 610 41.26 -3.27 -14.04
N GLN A 611 42.10 -3.48 -13.03
CA GLN A 611 43.43 -4.08 -13.21
C GLN A 611 43.37 -5.51 -13.77
N ASN A 612 42.23 -6.19 -13.56
CA ASN A 612 41.97 -7.56 -14.01
C ASN A 612 40.67 -7.62 -14.84
N PHE A 613 40.38 -6.57 -15.62
CA PHE A 613 39.19 -6.56 -16.47
C PHE A 613 39.26 -7.70 -17.49
N VAL A 614 38.18 -8.48 -17.54
CA VAL A 614 37.98 -9.57 -18.48
C VAL A 614 36.94 -9.11 -19.49
N SER A 615 37.33 -9.02 -20.76
CA SER A 615 36.39 -8.69 -21.82
C SER A 615 35.34 -9.80 -22.01
N PRO A 616 34.13 -9.50 -22.52
CA PRO A 616 33.13 -10.53 -22.82
C PRO A 616 33.66 -11.69 -23.67
N ALA A 617 34.59 -11.43 -24.60
CA ALA A 617 35.20 -12.43 -25.47
C ALA A 617 36.18 -13.38 -24.73
N GLU A 618 36.79 -12.92 -23.63
CA GLU A 618 37.78 -13.68 -22.85
C GLU A 618 37.20 -14.31 -21.59
N CYS A 619 35.92 -14.06 -21.32
CA CYS A 619 35.26 -14.46 -20.10
C CYS A 619 34.84 -15.93 -20.14
N GLY A 620 35.14 -16.66 -19.07
CA GLY A 620 34.88 -18.10 -18.96
C GLY A 620 35.00 -18.62 -17.53
N PRO A 621 34.86 -19.94 -17.31
CA PRO A 621 35.05 -20.54 -16.00
C PRO A 621 36.41 -20.17 -15.39
N GLY A 622 36.43 -19.66 -14.15
CA GLY A 622 37.65 -19.22 -13.47
C GLY A 622 38.28 -17.90 -13.96
N LYS A 623 37.78 -17.33 -15.08
CA LYS A 623 38.24 -16.05 -15.64
C LYS A 623 37.04 -15.14 -15.87
N ARG A 624 36.62 -14.45 -14.82
CA ARG A 624 35.46 -13.55 -14.79
C ARG A 624 35.83 -12.22 -14.17
N ASN A 625 35.07 -11.18 -14.52
CA ASN A 625 35.18 -9.90 -13.82
C ASN A 625 34.81 -10.05 -12.35
N LYS A 626 35.53 -9.33 -11.51
CA LYS A 626 35.27 -9.25 -10.07
C LYS A 626 34.70 -7.88 -9.73
N VAL A 627 33.80 -7.82 -8.75
CA VAL A 627 33.21 -6.55 -8.30
C VAL A 627 34.28 -5.64 -7.71
N ASN A 628 34.19 -4.35 -7.99
CA ASN A 628 35.00 -3.32 -7.33
C ASN A 628 34.48 -3.06 -5.90
N ILE A 629 34.80 -3.97 -4.98
CA ILE A 629 34.35 -3.90 -3.59
C ILE A 629 34.85 -2.64 -2.87
N GLU A 630 36.04 -2.15 -3.22
CA GLU A 630 36.58 -0.92 -2.63
C GLU A 630 35.69 0.28 -2.93
N ALA A 631 35.22 0.43 -4.17
CA ALA A 631 34.30 1.52 -4.55
C ALA A 631 32.95 1.45 -3.82
N ILE A 632 32.46 0.24 -3.54
CA ILE A 632 31.20 0.03 -2.81
C ILE A 632 31.38 0.40 -1.32
N TYR A 633 32.42 -0.11 -0.68
CA TYR A 633 32.60 0.06 0.77
C TYR A 633 33.19 1.43 1.14
N SER A 634 33.86 2.12 0.22
CA SER A 634 34.23 3.54 0.40
C SER A 634 33.00 4.45 0.49
N GLY A 635 31.84 3.99 0.01
CA GLY A 635 30.60 4.78 -0.06
C GLY A 635 30.58 5.76 -1.24
N GLU A 636 31.57 5.71 -2.13
CA GLU A 636 31.64 6.60 -3.28
C GLU A 636 30.84 6.08 -4.49
N TYR A 637 30.48 4.78 -4.52
CA TYR A 637 29.74 4.20 -5.63
C TYR A 637 28.37 4.88 -5.83
N PRO A 638 28.00 5.32 -7.06
CA PRO A 638 26.84 6.21 -7.27
C PRO A 638 25.45 5.60 -7.06
N LEU A 639 25.36 4.26 -7.04
CA LEU A 639 24.12 3.49 -6.93
C LEU A 639 24.21 2.50 -5.74
N PRO A 640 24.31 2.99 -4.50
CA PRO A 640 24.50 2.14 -3.31
C PRO A 640 23.20 1.44 -2.91
N VAL A 641 23.35 0.28 -2.28
CA VAL A 641 22.24 -0.52 -1.75
C VAL A 641 22.67 -1.15 -0.45
N ASP A 642 21.91 -0.94 0.62
CA ASP A 642 22.16 -1.58 1.90
C ASP A 642 21.29 -2.84 2.05
N PHE A 643 21.87 -3.89 2.60
CA PHE A 643 21.13 -5.10 2.97
C PHE A 643 20.97 -5.19 4.48
N TYR A 644 19.79 -5.68 4.87
CA TYR A 644 19.32 -5.64 6.24
C TYR A 644 18.95 -7.05 6.72
N VAL A 645 19.27 -7.33 7.98
CA VAL A 645 18.60 -8.37 8.76
C VAL A 645 17.45 -7.69 9.47
N VAL A 646 16.22 -8.17 9.23
CA VAL A 646 15.01 -7.60 9.81
C VAL A 646 14.44 -8.54 10.84
N VAL A 647 14.16 -8.00 12.02
CA VAL A 647 13.63 -8.73 13.19
C VAL A 647 12.33 -8.12 13.68
N LYS A 648 11.50 -8.92 14.34
CA LYS A 648 10.35 -8.46 15.11
C LYS A 648 10.83 -7.97 16.47
N GLU A 649 10.52 -6.74 16.85
CA GLU A 649 10.81 -6.21 18.19
C GLU A 649 9.68 -6.59 19.14
N ASN A 650 9.80 -7.76 19.73
CA ASN A 650 8.79 -8.33 20.62
C ASN A 650 9.37 -9.05 21.85
N GLY A 651 10.69 -9.01 22.03
CA GLY A 651 11.40 -9.64 23.15
C GLY A 651 11.44 -11.17 23.12
N GLN A 652 11.04 -11.80 22.01
CA GLN A 652 11.00 -13.26 21.89
C GLN A 652 12.33 -13.84 21.35
N GLU A 653 12.50 -15.16 21.45
CA GLU A 653 13.71 -15.86 20.98
C GLU A 653 14.00 -15.62 19.48
N GLN A 654 12.96 -15.40 18.67
CA GLN A 654 13.08 -15.07 17.25
C GLN A 654 13.80 -13.75 17.02
N GLN A 655 13.52 -12.73 17.86
CA GLN A 655 14.23 -11.46 17.82
C GLN A 655 15.71 -11.68 18.12
N GLN A 656 16.00 -12.42 19.19
CA GLN A 656 17.37 -12.74 19.60
C GLN A 656 18.12 -13.51 18.50
N ALA A 657 17.46 -14.42 17.80
CA ALA A 657 18.04 -15.18 16.70
C ALA A 657 18.47 -14.27 15.54
N GLY A 658 17.59 -13.36 15.11
CA GLY A 658 17.94 -12.43 14.04
C GLY A 658 19.00 -11.40 14.46
N GLU A 659 18.98 -10.93 15.71
CA GLU A 659 20.03 -10.04 16.24
C GLU A 659 21.37 -10.76 16.36
N ALA A 660 21.39 -12.02 16.81
CA ALA A 660 22.59 -12.84 16.84
C ALA A 660 23.16 -13.08 15.43
N TYR A 661 22.28 -13.37 14.45
CA TYR A 661 22.68 -13.50 13.05
C TYR A 661 23.29 -12.19 12.51
N ALA A 662 22.67 -11.04 12.79
CA ALA A 662 23.22 -9.74 12.41
C ALA A 662 24.59 -9.46 13.07
N ASN A 663 24.74 -9.79 14.35
CA ASN A 663 26.00 -9.61 15.07
C ASN A 663 27.12 -10.51 14.51
N LEU A 664 26.82 -11.74 14.12
CA LEU A 664 27.77 -12.63 13.44
C LEU A 664 28.28 -12.00 12.13
N LEU A 665 27.38 -11.43 11.33
CA LEU A 665 27.74 -10.72 10.10
C LEU A 665 28.60 -9.47 10.33
N GLN A 666 28.42 -8.79 11.47
CA GLN A 666 29.18 -7.60 11.83
C GLN A 666 30.55 -7.88 12.44
N THR A 667 30.91 -9.14 12.71
CA THR A 667 32.28 -9.50 13.07
C THR A 667 33.24 -9.24 11.91
N GLU A 668 34.54 -9.08 12.19
CA GLU A 668 35.54 -8.94 11.11
C GLU A 668 35.60 -10.19 10.21
N GLN A 669 35.46 -11.39 10.79
CA GLN A 669 35.29 -12.64 10.02
C GLN A 669 34.09 -12.55 9.07
N GLY A 670 32.92 -12.11 9.56
CA GLY A 670 31.70 -11.99 8.77
C GLY A 670 31.81 -10.99 7.65
N LYS A 671 32.29 -9.79 7.94
CA LYS A 671 32.51 -8.72 6.95
C LYS A 671 33.48 -9.15 5.86
N ASN A 672 34.60 -9.78 6.22
CA ASN A 672 35.59 -10.24 5.25
C ASN A 672 35.02 -11.32 4.33
N MET A 673 34.26 -12.27 4.89
CA MET A 673 33.62 -13.32 4.10
C MET A 673 32.55 -12.75 3.16
N ILE A 674 31.72 -11.82 3.64
CA ILE A 674 30.73 -11.12 2.80
C ILE A 674 31.43 -10.38 1.65
N ARG A 675 32.48 -9.62 1.95
CA ARG A 675 33.26 -8.88 0.93
C ARG A 675 33.80 -9.81 -0.15
N GLN A 676 34.41 -10.93 0.26
CA GLN A 676 34.96 -11.92 -0.67
C GLN A 676 33.87 -12.54 -1.55
N LEU A 677 32.73 -12.92 -0.95
CA LEU A 677 31.61 -13.51 -1.69
C LEU A 677 30.96 -12.48 -2.65
N GLN A 678 30.83 -11.22 -2.24
CA GLN A 678 30.35 -10.15 -3.11
C GLN A 678 31.31 -9.88 -4.27
N GLU A 679 32.62 -10.00 -4.04
CA GLU A 679 33.67 -9.78 -5.04
C GLU A 679 33.54 -10.77 -6.21
N THR A 680 33.25 -12.03 -5.90
CA THR A 680 33.15 -13.11 -6.91
C THR A 680 31.72 -13.43 -7.34
N GLY A 681 30.70 -12.88 -6.68
CA GLY A 681 29.31 -13.26 -6.89
C GLY A 681 28.97 -14.65 -6.34
N GLY A 682 29.76 -15.15 -5.37
CA GLY A 682 29.65 -16.50 -4.82
C GLY A 682 30.18 -17.61 -5.73
N LEU A 683 30.89 -17.25 -6.81
CA LEU A 683 31.56 -18.15 -7.75
C LEU A 683 32.99 -18.49 -7.34
#